data_AF-A0AAP0CEP5-F1
#
_entry.id   AF-A0AAP0CEP5-F1
#
_cell.length_a   1.000
_cell.length_b   1.000
_cell.length_c   1.000
_cell.angle_alpha   90.00
_cell.angle_beta   90.00
_cell.angle_gamma   90.00
#
_symmetry.space_group_name_H-M   'P 1'
#
loop_
_entity.id
_entity.type
_entity.pdbx_description
1 polymer ?
#
loop_
_entity_poly.entity_id
_entity_poly.type
_entity_poly.pdbx_seq_one_letter_code
_entity_poly.pdbx_strand_id
1 'polypeptide(L)'
;MRKQFLVSFAPLVSTFTPTFVRNASTTFPFFPSQSGSYFELNSRDRVYTSNRAIESLLKSGSTDYALKMFDEMPTRDVITWNIVISGLKRNGLSKEAIYFYSQMVSQGFVESSSTFSTVLGAFIQEGLYQEGLQVHSRVVVLGLSLNAYVGSALIDLYMNLGLVDFALRLFNDLPERNLATWNQLLRGFGELFGASQKLQLYYRMKEEGVVPNSLTFCYLLRSFGDESFVDRGRELHSYAIKVGWAESDLFVSNALVDFYSACGSLIDAKKSFEVIPTDDVISWNSLVSVYANCGIASNALAVFSMMQVWGKKPSVRSFVGLLNLSSRNVNIILGKQIHCFVLKLGVDHGSCYIHSALIDMYGKCGEIESSVLIYEKVPRKSLEACNSLMTSFAHCGIVEDVIELFGFMVDEDIGFDEVSLSTTVNTLSKSTYASLTSCKLLHHCAVKSGLDHDLAVSCSLIDSYSRFGDIKSSCQVFRQLSSPNVICFTSIISAYSRNKMGMECCKFLDIMIDKGLKPDKVTFLCVLRACNHSGMVEEGKMVFKSMKSVHGIDPESQHLACMIDLLGHKGLLEEAERLLKQTQADYDSVVWSSLLRHCRAHRNETVGKRIAERVITLEPENSSIWLQLSNFYSEIGDFEMSKQTRDVALARKMLRDMHTIRSLKIGDNEIEFLDLPSCSSEHGLKILVNVDSFGAVGDGVSDDTKAFENAWKQACSTEAAVLLVPPDRTYLVNATRFVGPCAEDLIVQINGNIVAPDEPKNWDPRNPRTWLYFSKLNGVIFQGHGVIDGSGRKWWAASCKKNKKNPCVGAPTALTIDHSSNIEVNGLTVQNSQQMHFAVSHSESVRIYNVLVSAPEDSPNTDGIHLTASKNVVIQNSKIGTGDDCISIVSGCSNIKMKTIYCGPGHGISIGSLGKDNSTDFVTAVVLDTAFIKGTMNGLRIKTWQGGSGYVRGVRYQNVQMVDVANPIIIDQFYCDSPKSCQNQTSAVEISQIMYENISGTSKSPNAMKFACSDSVPCNNIVVNNINLKRTDGKSSQTFCNSVKGFAYGYVQPPADCLMPVNDSLIESFEEDEFKFGYLIHSEL
;
A
#
# COMPACT_ATOMS: atom_id res chain seq x y z
N MET A 1 -44.25 -37.53 27.23
CA MET A 1 -43.01 -36.79 27.54
C MET A 1 -43.20 -35.25 27.56
N ARG A 2 -44.40 -34.72 27.89
CA ARG A 2 -44.73 -33.28 27.84
C ARG A 2 -44.75 -32.56 29.21
N LYS A 3 -44.43 -33.25 30.32
CA LYS A 3 -44.47 -32.70 31.69
C LYS A 3 -43.16 -32.82 32.48
N GLN A 4 -42.16 -33.53 31.98
CA GLN A 4 -40.94 -33.86 32.76
C GLN A 4 -39.74 -32.95 32.50
N PHE A 5 -39.70 -32.19 31.40
CA PHE A 5 -38.56 -31.31 31.08
C PHE A 5 -38.72 -29.86 31.55
N LEU A 6 -39.93 -29.44 31.96
CA LEU A 6 -40.19 -28.08 32.50
C LEU A 6 -40.06 -28.00 34.03
N VAL A 7 -39.81 -29.12 34.72
CA VAL A 7 -39.69 -29.17 36.19
C VAL A 7 -38.25 -28.95 36.67
N SER A 8 -37.23 -29.04 35.80
CA SER A 8 -35.82 -28.87 36.21
C SER A 8 -35.36 -27.40 36.35
N PHE A 9 -36.20 -26.42 36.03
CA PHE A 9 -35.91 -24.97 36.23
C PHE A 9 -36.73 -24.33 37.37
N ALA A 10 -37.48 -25.14 38.12
CA ALA A 10 -38.41 -24.66 39.14
C ALA A 10 -37.84 -24.01 40.43
N PRO A 11 -36.54 -24.05 40.81
CA PRO A 11 -36.10 -23.38 42.03
C PRO A 11 -35.57 -21.93 41.87
N LEU A 12 -35.59 -21.31 40.68
CA LEU A 12 -35.04 -19.95 40.50
C LEU A 12 -36.08 -18.82 40.35
N VAL A 13 -37.37 -19.14 40.51
CA VAL A 13 -38.45 -18.15 40.39
C VAL A 13 -38.84 -17.62 41.77
N SER A 14 -37.98 -16.80 42.39
CA SER A 14 -38.42 -15.98 43.54
C SER A 14 -37.80 -14.59 43.65
N THR A 15 -36.86 -14.19 42.80
CA THR A 15 -36.36 -12.79 42.81
C THR A 15 -36.01 -12.33 41.40
N PHE A 16 -36.97 -11.71 40.72
CA PHE A 16 -36.65 -10.79 39.62
C PHE A 16 -36.17 -9.48 40.27
N THR A 17 -34.87 -9.35 40.50
CA THR A 17 -34.23 -8.08 40.89
C THR A 17 -33.28 -7.65 39.78
N PRO A 18 -33.72 -6.82 38.82
CA PRO A 18 -32.79 -6.12 37.96
C PRO A 18 -32.02 -5.13 38.82
N THR A 19 -30.71 -5.28 38.96
CA THR A 19 -29.85 -4.26 39.57
C THR A 19 -29.66 -3.10 38.59
N PHE A 20 -30.69 -2.28 38.42
CA PHE A 20 -30.60 -1.01 37.68
C PHE A 20 -30.79 0.15 38.65
N VAL A 21 -29.69 0.85 38.96
CA VAL A 21 -29.69 2.09 39.74
C VAL A 21 -29.92 3.25 38.76
N ARG A 22 -30.98 4.03 38.99
CA ARG A 22 -31.24 5.28 38.27
C ARG A 22 -30.24 6.32 38.76
N ASN A 23 -29.27 6.71 37.93
CA ASN A 23 -28.46 7.91 38.19
C ASN A 23 -29.31 9.15 37.85
N ALA A 24 -30.06 9.66 38.83
CA ALA A 24 -30.74 10.94 38.73
C ALA A 24 -30.25 11.87 39.86
N SER A 25 -29.22 12.64 39.57
CA SER A 25 -28.87 13.84 40.33
C SER A 25 -29.88 14.94 40.00
N THR A 26 -30.89 15.12 40.86
CA THR A 26 -31.50 16.41 41.24
C THR A 26 -32.73 16.15 42.11
N THR A 27 -32.56 16.27 43.41
CA THR A 27 -33.64 16.45 44.38
C THR A 27 -34.17 17.88 44.28
N PHE A 28 -35.48 18.07 44.13
CA PHE A 28 -36.15 19.35 44.40
C PHE A 28 -37.36 19.13 45.31
N PRO A 29 -37.66 20.07 46.22
CA PRO A 29 -38.50 19.83 47.39
C PRO A 29 -40.00 19.86 47.06
N PHE A 30 -40.72 19.04 47.82
CA PHE A 30 -42.17 18.99 47.94
C PHE A 30 -42.73 20.36 48.39
N PHE A 31 -43.71 20.91 47.68
CA PHE A 31 -44.60 21.97 48.20
C PHE A 31 -46.04 21.45 48.22
N PRO A 32 -46.77 21.55 49.35
CA PRO A 32 -48.20 21.27 49.37
C PRO A 32 -48.96 22.53 48.96
N SER A 33 -49.98 22.39 48.11
CA SER A 33 -51.03 23.42 48.00
C SER A 33 -52.41 22.78 48.00
N GLN A 34 -53.26 23.35 48.84
CA GLN A 34 -54.63 22.95 49.11
C GLN A 34 -55.61 23.42 48.02
N SER A 35 -56.64 22.59 47.83
CA SER A 35 -58.05 22.90 47.55
C SER A 35 -58.44 23.89 46.45
N GLY A 36 -59.13 23.36 45.43
CA GLY A 36 -60.07 24.06 44.57
C GLY A 36 -61.10 23.07 44.02
N SER A 37 -62.37 23.31 44.32
CA SER A 37 -63.53 22.42 44.19
C SER A 37 -64.14 22.31 42.78
N TYR A 38 -64.97 21.26 42.61
CA TYR A 38 -66.00 21.01 41.58
C TYR A 38 -65.56 20.41 40.23
N PHE A 39 -65.49 19.08 40.18
CA PHE A 39 -66.33 18.18 39.37
C PHE A 39 -65.81 16.75 39.64
N GLU A 40 -66.62 15.90 40.30
CA GLU A 40 -66.29 14.47 40.45
C GLU A 40 -66.43 13.77 39.09
N LEU A 41 -65.40 13.92 38.25
CA LEU A 41 -65.12 12.96 37.19
C LEU A 41 -64.75 11.62 37.85
N ASN A 42 -65.48 10.58 37.45
CA ASN A 42 -65.32 9.20 37.88
C ASN A 42 -63.83 8.82 37.89
N SER A 43 -63.34 8.09 38.89
CA SER A 43 -61.91 7.75 39.02
C SER A 43 -61.35 7.07 37.76
N ARG A 44 -62.18 6.32 37.04
CA ARG A 44 -61.87 5.71 35.73
C ARG A 44 -61.67 6.71 34.60
N ASP A 45 -62.44 7.80 34.56
CA ASP A 45 -62.30 8.84 33.53
C ASP A 45 -60.98 9.60 33.71
N ARG A 46 -60.56 9.81 34.97
CA ARG A 46 -59.26 10.45 35.28
C ARG A 46 -58.08 9.58 34.84
N VAL A 47 -58.11 8.27 35.09
CA VAL A 47 -57.07 7.35 34.62
C VAL A 47 -57.04 7.30 33.09
N TYR A 48 -58.20 7.26 32.44
CA TYR A 48 -58.29 7.28 30.97
C TYR A 48 -57.72 8.56 30.35
N THR A 49 -58.07 9.74 30.88
CA THR A 49 -57.52 11.02 30.39
C THR A 49 -56.01 11.11 30.59
N SER A 50 -55.50 10.64 31.74
CA SER A 50 -54.06 10.62 32.01
C SER A 50 -53.33 9.63 31.11
N ASN A 51 -53.89 8.44 30.87
CA ASN A 51 -53.34 7.45 29.95
C ASN A 51 -53.21 8.02 28.53
N ARG A 52 -54.24 8.74 28.04
CA ARG A 52 -54.19 9.40 26.73
C ARG A 52 -53.14 10.50 26.62
N ALA A 53 -52.97 11.30 27.67
CA ALA A 53 -51.98 12.37 27.69
C ALA A 53 -50.54 11.82 27.78
N ILE A 54 -50.29 10.78 28.60
CA ILE A 54 -49.01 10.06 28.64
C ILE A 54 -48.70 9.45 27.26
N GLU A 55 -49.68 8.79 26.64
CA GLU A 55 -49.48 8.20 25.31
C GLU A 55 -49.13 9.27 24.25
N SER A 56 -49.76 10.45 24.32
CA SER A 56 -49.46 11.57 23.44
C SER A 56 -48.05 12.11 23.64
N LEU A 57 -47.62 12.30 24.89
CA LEU A 57 -46.28 12.80 25.22
C LEU A 57 -45.18 11.80 24.81
N LEU A 58 -45.44 10.50 24.98
CA LEU A 58 -44.53 9.46 24.51
C LEU A 58 -44.51 9.35 22.98
N LYS A 59 -45.59 9.72 22.28
CA LYS A 59 -45.63 9.84 20.80
C LYS A 59 -44.85 11.05 20.29
N SER A 60 -44.81 12.15 21.05
CA SER A 60 -44.03 13.35 20.70
C SER A 60 -42.57 13.29 21.13
N GLY A 61 -42.11 12.18 21.73
CA GLY A 61 -40.73 12.02 22.22
C GLY A 61 -40.43 12.74 23.55
N SER A 62 -41.44 13.33 24.21
CA SER A 62 -41.30 14.08 25.46
C SER A 62 -41.35 13.15 26.68
N THR A 63 -40.41 12.20 26.75
CA THR A 63 -40.43 11.11 27.73
C THR A 63 -40.39 11.58 29.19
N ASP A 64 -39.59 12.58 29.53
CA ASP A 64 -39.44 13.06 30.92
C ASP A 64 -40.76 13.61 31.50
N TYR A 65 -41.51 14.37 30.69
CA TYR A 65 -42.81 14.89 31.09
C TYR A 65 -43.85 13.78 31.23
N ALA A 66 -43.80 12.78 30.36
CA ALA A 66 -44.68 11.61 30.45
C ALA A 66 -44.42 10.80 31.73
N LEU A 67 -43.15 10.60 32.10
CA LEU A 67 -42.76 9.90 33.32
C LEU A 67 -43.11 10.70 34.58
N LYS A 68 -42.93 12.02 34.56
CA LYS A 68 -43.37 12.89 35.67
C LYS A 68 -44.88 12.79 35.90
N MET A 69 -45.65 12.82 34.82
CA MET A 69 -47.11 12.70 34.90
C MET A 69 -47.53 11.29 35.35
N PHE A 70 -46.80 10.26 34.94
CA PHE A 70 -46.98 8.89 35.46
C PHE A 70 -46.72 8.80 36.96
N ASP A 71 -45.67 9.46 37.47
CA ASP A 71 -45.31 9.48 38.89
C ASP A 71 -46.37 10.23 39.74
N GLU A 72 -46.99 11.27 39.19
CA GLU A 72 -48.05 12.07 39.84
C GLU A 72 -49.42 11.37 39.86
N MET A 73 -49.61 10.26 39.14
CA MET A 73 -50.89 9.53 39.11
C MET A 73 -51.18 8.81 40.44
N PRO A 74 -52.33 9.10 41.10
CA PRO A 74 -52.68 8.46 42.38
C PRO A 74 -53.13 7.00 42.25
N THR A 75 -53.63 6.62 41.07
CA THR A 75 -54.07 5.25 40.74
C THR A 75 -53.63 4.92 39.33
N ARG A 76 -53.07 3.71 39.14
CA ARG A 76 -52.55 3.21 37.86
C ARG A 76 -53.17 1.85 37.58
N ASP A 77 -53.50 1.59 36.32
CA ASP A 77 -53.97 0.28 35.88
C ASP A 77 -52.95 -0.39 34.94
N VAL A 78 -53.22 -1.64 34.55
CA VAL A 78 -52.36 -2.40 33.63
C VAL A 78 -52.16 -1.66 32.30
N ILE A 79 -53.14 -0.86 31.86
CA ILE A 79 -53.07 -0.07 30.63
C ILE A 79 -52.07 1.08 30.80
N THR A 80 -52.08 1.78 31.94
CA THR A 80 -51.11 2.84 32.27
C THR A 80 -49.68 2.30 32.19
N TRP A 81 -49.40 1.14 32.80
CA TRP A 81 -48.09 0.50 32.75
C TRP A 81 -47.69 0.10 31.33
N ASN A 82 -48.61 -0.52 30.58
CA ASN A 82 -48.35 -0.92 29.20
C ASN A 82 -48.03 0.27 28.27
N ILE A 83 -48.71 1.42 28.46
CA ILE A 83 -48.44 2.64 27.67
C ILE A 83 -47.01 3.13 27.92
N VAL A 84 -46.56 3.18 29.18
CA VAL A 84 -45.20 3.62 29.52
C VAL A 84 -44.17 2.63 28.99
N ILE A 85 -44.33 1.33 29.27
CA ILE A 85 -43.38 0.29 28.82
C ILE A 85 -43.28 0.28 27.29
N SER A 86 -44.40 0.36 26.57
CA SER A 86 -44.41 0.39 25.11
C SER A 86 -43.86 1.70 24.54
N GLY A 87 -44.14 2.84 25.18
CA GLY A 87 -43.64 4.14 24.74
C GLY A 87 -42.13 4.28 24.95
N LEU A 88 -41.61 3.83 26.09
CA LEU A 88 -40.17 3.82 26.39
C LEU A 88 -39.40 2.95 25.40
N LYS A 89 -39.90 1.73 25.14
CA LYS A 89 -39.32 0.85 24.11
C LYS A 89 -39.30 1.53 22.74
N ARG A 90 -40.42 2.15 22.32
CA ARG A 90 -40.49 2.85 21.02
C ARG A 90 -39.52 4.01 20.92
N ASN A 91 -39.26 4.71 22.03
CA ASN A 91 -38.32 5.82 22.10
C ASN A 91 -36.87 5.36 22.30
N GLY A 92 -36.58 4.05 22.21
CA GLY A 92 -35.23 3.49 22.31
C GLY A 92 -34.71 3.30 23.75
N LEU A 93 -35.54 3.54 24.77
CA LEU A 93 -35.21 3.44 26.19
C LEU A 93 -35.60 2.06 26.74
N SER A 94 -35.08 0.99 26.11
CA SER A 94 -35.51 -0.38 26.40
C SER A 94 -35.07 -0.90 27.78
N LYS A 95 -33.93 -0.45 28.31
CA LYS A 95 -33.54 -0.71 29.72
C LYS A 95 -34.55 -0.13 30.72
N GLU A 96 -35.02 1.08 30.47
CA GLU A 96 -36.03 1.71 31.34
C GLU A 96 -37.37 0.99 31.21
N ALA A 97 -37.76 0.57 30.00
CA ALA A 97 -38.95 -0.25 29.80
C ALA A 97 -38.91 -1.56 30.60
N ILE A 98 -37.75 -2.23 30.66
CA ILE A 98 -37.53 -3.44 31.48
C ILE A 98 -37.61 -3.12 32.99
N TYR A 99 -37.08 -1.96 33.41
CA TYR A 99 -37.21 -1.50 34.80
C TYR A 99 -38.67 -1.27 35.20
N PHE A 100 -39.45 -0.55 34.38
CA PHE A 100 -40.88 -0.32 34.64
C PHE A 100 -41.69 -1.61 34.61
N TYR A 101 -41.32 -2.59 33.79
CA TYR A 101 -41.90 -3.94 33.85
C TYR A 101 -41.64 -4.63 35.20
N SER A 102 -40.41 -4.56 35.71
CA SER A 102 -40.09 -5.11 37.04
C SER A 102 -40.89 -4.44 38.16
N GLN A 103 -41.16 -3.14 38.05
CA GLN A 103 -41.99 -2.38 39.00
C GLN A 103 -43.48 -2.76 38.91
N MET A 104 -43.99 -2.96 37.70
CA MET A 104 -45.36 -3.44 37.49
C MET A 104 -45.58 -4.80 38.18
N VAL A 105 -44.62 -5.74 38.00
CA VAL A 105 -44.69 -7.08 38.58
C VAL A 105 -44.53 -7.04 40.11
N SER A 106 -43.62 -6.22 40.65
CA SER A 106 -43.42 -6.09 42.10
C SER A 106 -44.62 -5.49 42.83
N GLN A 107 -45.41 -4.64 42.14
CA GLN A 107 -46.65 -4.07 42.65
C GLN A 107 -47.87 -4.99 42.47
N GLY A 108 -47.69 -6.21 41.96
CA GLY A 108 -48.73 -7.22 41.87
C GLY A 108 -49.72 -7.05 40.71
N PHE A 109 -49.39 -6.22 39.71
CA PHE A 109 -50.21 -6.11 38.50
C PHE A 109 -50.02 -7.33 37.60
N VAL A 110 -51.14 -7.94 37.18
CA VAL A 110 -51.10 -9.11 36.29
C VAL A 110 -50.74 -8.70 34.87
N GLU A 111 -49.71 -9.33 34.34
CA GLU A 111 -49.20 -9.10 33.00
C GLU A 111 -50.19 -9.53 31.92
N SER A 112 -50.33 -8.73 30.86
CA SER A 112 -51.21 -9.02 29.72
C SER A 112 -50.42 -9.51 28.50
N SER A 113 -51.10 -10.00 27.46
CA SER A 113 -50.47 -10.39 26.19
C SER A 113 -49.66 -9.24 25.55
N SER A 114 -50.15 -7.99 25.64
CA SER A 114 -49.43 -6.81 25.17
C SER A 114 -48.20 -6.48 26.03
N THR A 115 -48.27 -6.74 27.34
CA THR A 115 -47.13 -6.58 28.26
C THR A 115 -45.99 -7.50 27.81
N PHE A 116 -46.27 -8.80 27.66
CA PHE A 116 -45.27 -9.79 27.25
C PHE A 116 -44.69 -9.52 25.86
N SER A 117 -45.53 -9.21 24.87
CA SER A 117 -45.07 -8.91 23.51
C SER A 117 -44.11 -7.72 23.48
N THR A 118 -44.42 -6.66 24.26
CA THR A 118 -43.58 -5.46 24.35
C THR A 118 -42.26 -5.75 25.04
N VAL A 119 -42.32 -6.36 26.22
CA VAL A 119 -41.18 -6.60 27.11
C VAL A 119 -40.20 -7.63 26.53
N LEU A 120 -40.69 -8.71 25.94
CA LEU A 120 -39.84 -9.68 25.22
C LEU A 120 -39.05 -8.98 24.11
N GLY A 121 -39.69 -8.08 23.35
CA GLY A 121 -38.97 -7.30 22.35
C GLY A 121 -38.02 -6.25 22.93
N ALA A 122 -38.22 -5.78 24.16
CA ALA A 122 -37.25 -4.91 24.85
C ALA A 122 -36.01 -5.71 25.29
N PHE A 123 -36.19 -6.95 25.78
CA PHE A 123 -35.09 -7.87 26.06
C PHE A 123 -34.27 -8.21 24.81
N ILE A 124 -34.94 -8.42 23.66
CA ILE A 124 -34.26 -8.65 22.37
C ILE A 124 -33.41 -7.43 21.97
N GLN A 125 -33.95 -6.22 22.10
CA GLN A 125 -33.24 -4.98 21.74
C GLN A 125 -31.98 -4.73 22.60
N GLU A 126 -32.00 -5.17 23.86
CA GLU A 126 -30.88 -5.05 24.80
C GLU A 126 -29.95 -6.27 24.83
N GLY A 127 -30.25 -7.34 24.07
CA GLY A 127 -29.48 -8.59 24.05
C GLY A 127 -29.58 -9.43 25.34
N LEU A 128 -30.56 -9.14 26.20
CA LEU A 128 -30.78 -9.79 27.50
C LEU A 128 -31.65 -11.05 27.35
N TYR A 129 -31.13 -12.03 26.60
CA TYR A 129 -31.92 -13.18 26.17
C TYR A 129 -32.23 -14.17 27.30
N GLN A 130 -31.35 -14.31 28.30
CA GLN A 130 -31.52 -15.22 29.43
C GLN A 130 -32.70 -14.80 30.32
N GLU A 131 -32.82 -13.50 30.58
CA GLU A 131 -33.92 -12.87 31.27
C GLU A 131 -35.22 -13.00 30.45
N GLY A 132 -35.13 -12.88 29.12
CA GLY A 132 -36.24 -13.17 28.21
C GLY A 132 -36.79 -14.60 28.33
N LEU A 133 -35.91 -15.61 28.53
CA LEU A 133 -36.33 -17.00 28.77
C LEU A 133 -37.02 -17.19 30.13
N GLN A 134 -36.65 -16.42 31.15
CA GLN A 134 -37.38 -16.40 32.42
C GLN A 134 -38.79 -15.86 32.25
N VAL A 135 -38.95 -14.79 31.45
CA VAL A 135 -40.26 -14.25 31.09
C VAL A 135 -41.09 -15.25 30.28
N HIS A 136 -40.47 -16.07 29.41
CA HIS A 136 -41.18 -17.17 28.76
C HIS A 136 -41.75 -18.19 29.76
N SER A 137 -41.00 -18.52 30.81
CA SER A 137 -41.53 -19.40 31.88
C SER A 137 -42.77 -18.80 32.55
N ARG A 138 -42.78 -17.47 32.76
CA ARG A 138 -43.95 -16.72 33.27
C ARG A 138 -45.14 -16.76 32.31
N VAL A 139 -44.90 -16.62 31.00
CA VAL A 139 -45.94 -16.75 29.95
C VAL A 139 -46.61 -18.13 29.99
N VAL A 140 -45.84 -19.20 30.19
CA VAL A 140 -46.36 -20.57 30.31
C VAL A 140 -47.23 -20.72 31.55
N VAL A 141 -46.77 -20.21 32.71
CA VAL A 141 -47.52 -20.26 33.98
C VAL A 141 -48.87 -19.54 33.87
N LEU A 142 -48.92 -18.41 33.15
CA LEU A 142 -50.14 -17.63 32.94
C LEU A 142 -51.02 -18.16 31.80
N GLY A 143 -50.64 -19.26 31.14
CA GLY A 143 -51.42 -19.89 30.07
C GLY A 143 -51.47 -19.08 28.77
N LEU A 144 -50.52 -18.16 28.55
CA LEU A 144 -50.48 -17.27 27.39
C LEU A 144 -49.63 -17.80 26.23
N SER A 145 -49.14 -19.04 26.30
CA SER A 145 -48.23 -19.64 25.31
C SER A 145 -48.85 -19.83 23.91
N LEU A 146 -50.17 -19.98 23.81
CA LEU A 146 -50.89 -20.11 22.53
C LEU A 146 -51.38 -18.77 21.97
N ASN A 147 -51.10 -17.65 22.64
CA ASN A 147 -51.48 -16.33 22.15
C ASN A 147 -50.56 -15.89 20.99
N ALA A 148 -51.12 -15.60 19.81
CA ALA A 148 -50.33 -15.27 18.62
C ALA A 148 -49.39 -14.05 18.80
N TYR A 149 -49.76 -13.04 19.60
CA TYR A 149 -48.93 -11.85 19.84
C TYR A 149 -47.73 -12.15 20.75
N VAL A 150 -47.93 -13.02 21.75
CA VAL A 150 -46.85 -13.48 22.63
C VAL A 150 -45.98 -14.50 21.90
N GLY A 151 -46.61 -15.42 21.17
CA GLY A 151 -45.94 -16.39 20.31
C GLY A 151 -45.03 -15.73 19.27
N SER A 152 -45.47 -14.65 18.63
CA SER A 152 -44.63 -13.88 17.69
C SER A 152 -43.38 -13.31 18.37
N ALA A 153 -43.49 -12.77 19.58
CA ALA A 153 -42.36 -12.20 20.31
C ALA A 153 -41.41 -13.29 20.84
N LEU A 154 -41.94 -14.44 21.23
CA LEU A 154 -41.15 -15.61 21.63
C LEU A 154 -40.42 -16.25 20.45
N ILE A 155 -41.05 -16.33 19.28
CA ILE A 155 -40.39 -16.78 18.04
C ILE A 155 -39.22 -15.84 17.74
N ASP A 156 -39.41 -14.52 17.78
CA ASP A 156 -38.32 -13.53 17.58
C ASP A 156 -37.18 -13.75 18.61
N LEU A 157 -37.51 -13.96 19.88
CA LEU A 157 -36.52 -14.26 20.93
C LEU A 157 -35.70 -15.53 20.62
N TYR A 158 -36.36 -16.64 20.28
CA TYR A 158 -35.70 -17.91 19.99
C TYR A 158 -34.87 -17.87 18.70
N MET A 159 -35.32 -17.13 17.68
CA MET A 159 -34.56 -16.92 16.46
C MET A 159 -33.29 -16.10 16.72
N ASN A 160 -33.35 -15.04 17.53
CA ASN A 160 -32.15 -14.25 17.92
C ASN A 160 -31.19 -15.04 18.82
N LEU A 161 -31.67 -16.05 19.56
CA LEU A 161 -30.86 -17.00 20.32
C LEU A 161 -30.21 -18.11 19.46
N GLY A 162 -30.54 -18.20 18.16
CA GLY A 162 -30.08 -19.27 17.27
C GLY A 162 -30.78 -20.62 17.49
N LEU A 163 -31.81 -20.69 18.32
CA LEU A 163 -32.56 -21.90 18.66
C LEU A 163 -33.73 -22.14 17.68
N VAL A 164 -33.40 -22.31 16.40
CA VAL A 164 -34.36 -22.35 15.29
C VAL A 164 -35.37 -23.49 15.42
N ASP A 165 -34.96 -24.66 15.90
CA ASP A 165 -35.85 -25.81 16.13
C ASP A 165 -36.96 -25.50 17.15
N PHE A 166 -36.62 -24.74 18.20
CA PHE A 166 -37.59 -24.35 19.22
C PHE A 166 -38.55 -23.29 18.69
N ALA A 167 -38.06 -22.33 17.90
CA ALA A 167 -38.89 -21.34 17.22
C ALA A 167 -39.89 -22.00 16.25
N LEU A 168 -39.44 -22.97 15.45
CA LEU A 168 -40.29 -23.72 14.52
C LEU A 168 -41.33 -24.58 15.25
N ARG A 169 -40.98 -25.20 16.37
CA ARG A 169 -41.95 -25.94 17.20
C ARG A 169 -43.01 -25.01 17.75
N LEU A 170 -42.60 -23.89 18.34
CA LEU A 170 -43.54 -22.90 18.88
C LEU A 170 -44.48 -22.36 17.79
N PHE A 171 -43.95 -22.08 16.60
CA PHE A 171 -44.73 -21.65 15.45
C PHE A 171 -45.75 -22.69 14.98
N ASN A 172 -45.37 -23.97 14.94
CA ASN A 172 -46.28 -25.05 14.54
C ASN A 172 -47.36 -25.33 15.60
N ASP A 173 -47.06 -25.13 16.88
CA ASP A 173 -47.99 -25.32 18.00
C ASP A 173 -49.04 -24.20 18.12
N LEU A 174 -48.85 -23.04 17.48
CA LEU A 174 -49.83 -21.95 17.47
C LEU A 174 -51.09 -22.35 16.69
N PRO A 175 -52.31 -22.17 17.26
CA PRO A 175 -53.56 -22.54 16.60
C PRO A 175 -53.89 -21.63 15.41
N GLU A 176 -53.53 -20.36 15.50
CA GLU A 176 -53.63 -19.38 14.41
C GLU A 176 -52.29 -18.65 14.25
N ARG A 177 -51.78 -18.62 13.01
CA ARG A 177 -50.54 -17.94 12.65
C ARG A 177 -50.88 -16.68 11.85
N ASN A 178 -50.79 -15.54 12.50
CA ASN A 178 -51.04 -14.26 11.85
C ASN A 178 -49.82 -13.78 11.04
N LEU A 179 -49.98 -12.73 10.23
CA LEU A 179 -48.90 -12.17 9.41
C LEU A 179 -47.62 -11.86 10.22
N ALA A 180 -47.75 -11.46 11.49
CA ALA A 180 -46.61 -11.15 12.34
C ALA A 180 -45.76 -12.39 12.66
N THR A 181 -46.37 -13.54 12.97
CA THR A 181 -45.60 -14.77 13.26
C THR A 181 -44.87 -15.28 12.02
N TRP A 182 -45.49 -15.18 10.83
CA TRP A 182 -44.84 -15.52 9.56
C TRP A 182 -43.66 -14.60 9.24
N ASN A 183 -43.83 -13.29 9.40
CA ASN A 183 -42.77 -12.32 9.15
C ASN A 183 -41.59 -12.49 10.12
N GLN A 184 -41.82 -12.86 11.39
CA GLN A 184 -40.71 -13.13 12.31
C GLN A 184 -39.91 -14.37 11.93
N LEU A 185 -40.55 -15.43 11.43
CA LEU A 185 -39.80 -16.55 10.87
C LEU A 185 -39.00 -16.12 9.63
N LEU A 186 -39.63 -15.47 8.65
CA LEU A 186 -38.94 -15.03 7.44
C LEU A 186 -37.74 -14.11 7.73
N ARG A 187 -37.87 -13.23 8.73
CA ARG A 187 -36.79 -12.38 9.24
C ARG A 187 -35.71 -13.21 9.94
N GLY A 188 -36.09 -14.07 10.88
CA GLY A 188 -35.18 -14.86 11.71
C GLY A 188 -34.40 -15.90 10.92
N PHE A 189 -34.94 -16.41 9.81
CA PHE A 189 -34.26 -17.38 8.94
C PHE A 189 -33.00 -16.82 8.25
N GLY A 190 -32.57 -15.59 8.52
CA GLY A 190 -31.20 -15.11 8.27
C GLY A 190 -30.65 -15.29 6.85
N GLU A 191 -29.34 -15.14 6.68
CA GLU A 191 -28.62 -15.53 5.44
C GLU A 191 -28.08 -16.97 5.53
N LEU A 192 -28.08 -17.55 6.74
CA LEU A 192 -27.60 -18.91 7.04
C LEU A 192 -28.52 -20.03 6.51
N PHE A 193 -29.80 -19.74 6.31
CA PHE A 193 -30.76 -20.69 5.76
C PHE A 193 -31.12 -20.27 4.33
N GLY A 194 -30.87 -21.16 3.37
CA GLY A 194 -30.91 -20.84 1.94
C GLY A 194 -32.27 -20.32 1.45
N ALA A 195 -32.24 -19.50 0.41
CA ALA A 195 -33.36 -18.92 -0.34
C ALA A 195 -34.55 -19.88 -0.55
N SER A 196 -34.26 -21.16 -0.83
CA SER A 196 -35.26 -22.22 -1.05
C SER A 196 -36.19 -22.45 0.16
N GLN A 197 -35.68 -22.36 1.39
CA GLN A 197 -36.47 -22.60 2.61
C GLN A 197 -37.40 -21.41 2.89
N LYS A 198 -36.94 -20.17 2.64
CA LYS A 198 -37.78 -18.97 2.71
C LYS A 198 -38.88 -18.97 1.65
N LEU A 199 -38.60 -19.46 0.44
CA LEU A 199 -39.63 -19.69 -0.58
C LEU A 199 -40.66 -20.72 -0.15
N GLN A 200 -40.25 -21.84 0.45
CA GLN A 200 -41.17 -22.84 0.97
C GLN A 200 -42.08 -22.25 2.06
N LEU A 201 -41.53 -21.45 2.97
CA LEU A 201 -42.32 -20.74 3.98
C LEU A 201 -43.32 -19.75 3.36
N TYR A 202 -42.91 -19.04 2.31
CA TYR A 202 -43.80 -18.12 1.58
C TYR A 202 -44.95 -18.84 0.88
N TYR A 203 -44.70 -19.98 0.22
CA TYR A 203 -45.76 -20.77 -0.39
C TYR A 203 -46.70 -21.35 0.67
N ARG A 204 -46.17 -21.89 1.77
CA ARG A 204 -46.97 -22.38 2.89
C ARG A 204 -47.84 -21.28 3.50
N MET A 205 -47.31 -20.06 3.64
CA MET A 205 -48.06 -18.89 4.10
C MET A 205 -49.27 -18.60 3.20
N LYS A 206 -49.11 -18.71 1.87
CA LYS A 206 -50.19 -18.54 0.90
C LYS A 206 -51.21 -19.68 0.94
N GLU A 207 -50.75 -20.92 1.10
CA GLU A 207 -51.63 -22.10 1.24
C GLU A 207 -52.49 -22.01 2.51
N GLU A 208 -51.93 -21.50 3.61
CA GLU A 208 -52.67 -21.21 4.86
C GLU A 208 -53.53 -19.93 4.76
N GLY A 209 -53.65 -19.31 3.58
CA GLY A 209 -54.56 -18.18 3.31
C GLY A 209 -54.10 -16.83 3.85
N VAL A 210 -52.83 -16.69 4.28
CA VAL A 210 -52.31 -15.44 4.85
C VAL A 210 -51.77 -14.56 3.72
N VAL A 211 -52.35 -13.35 3.58
CA VAL A 211 -51.95 -12.39 2.54
C VAL A 211 -50.61 -11.73 2.90
N PRO A 212 -49.56 -11.85 2.06
CA PRO A 212 -48.29 -11.17 2.25
C PRO A 212 -48.41 -9.65 2.22
N ASN A 213 -47.53 -8.94 2.94
CA ASN A 213 -47.39 -7.48 2.86
C ASN A 213 -46.02 -7.05 2.33
N SER A 214 -45.77 -5.74 2.24
CA SER A 214 -44.49 -5.19 1.78
C SER A 214 -43.29 -5.66 2.60
N LEU A 215 -43.43 -5.80 3.93
CA LEU A 215 -42.37 -6.35 4.77
C LEU A 215 -42.05 -7.82 4.46
N THR A 216 -43.07 -8.65 4.22
CA THR A 216 -42.89 -10.05 3.77
C THR A 216 -42.03 -10.09 2.51
N PHE A 217 -42.29 -9.16 1.59
CA PHE A 217 -41.58 -9.03 0.33
C PHE A 217 -40.11 -8.65 0.51
N CYS A 218 -39.80 -7.67 1.36
CA CYS A 218 -38.43 -7.27 1.65
C CYS A 218 -37.61 -8.40 2.28
N TYR A 219 -38.19 -9.20 3.20
CA TYR A 219 -37.49 -10.34 3.80
C TYR A 219 -37.15 -11.44 2.78
N LEU A 220 -37.99 -11.62 1.77
CA LEU A 220 -37.79 -12.58 0.69
C LEU A 220 -36.71 -12.10 -0.28
N LEU A 221 -36.80 -10.86 -0.77
CA LEU A 221 -35.82 -10.28 -1.70
C LEU A 221 -34.40 -10.28 -1.12
N ARG A 222 -34.26 -9.98 0.17
CA ARG A 222 -32.96 -9.99 0.87
C ARG A 222 -32.27 -11.36 0.85
N SER A 223 -33.01 -12.45 0.64
CA SER A 223 -32.46 -13.80 0.50
C SER A 223 -32.20 -14.25 -0.94
N PHE A 224 -32.65 -13.49 -1.95
CA PHE A 224 -32.45 -13.83 -3.36
C PHE A 224 -31.30 -13.06 -4.01
N GLY A 225 -30.37 -12.51 -3.23
CA GLY A 225 -29.23 -11.75 -3.77
C GLY A 225 -28.22 -12.58 -4.58
N ASP A 226 -28.44 -13.88 -4.75
CA ASP A 226 -27.62 -14.79 -5.57
C ASP A 226 -28.17 -14.84 -7.00
N GLU A 227 -27.28 -14.83 -7.99
CA GLU A 227 -27.60 -14.87 -9.42
C GLU A 227 -28.53 -16.05 -9.78
N SER A 228 -28.42 -17.18 -9.08
CA SER A 228 -29.26 -18.36 -9.28
C SER A 228 -30.75 -18.12 -8.99
N PHE A 229 -31.12 -17.07 -8.24
CA PHE A 229 -32.50 -16.76 -7.86
C PHE A 229 -33.05 -15.49 -8.51
N VAL A 230 -32.33 -14.87 -9.46
CA VAL A 230 -32.76 -13.64 -10.17
C VAL A 230 -34.16 -13.79 -10.75
N ASP A 231 -34.45 -14.90 -11.41
CA ASP A 231 -35.74 -15.12 -12.07
C ASP A 231 -36.89 -15.23 -11.05
N ARG A 232 -36.64 -15.80 -9.87
CA ARG A 232 -37.62 -15.86 -8.78
C ARG A 232 -37.85 -14.49 -8.15
N GLY A 233 -36.80 -13.69 -8.00
CA GLY A 233 -36.96 -12.30 -7.57
C GLY A 233 -37.66 -11.42 -8.61
N ARG A 234 -37.52 -11.70 -9.91
CA ARG A 234 -38.31 -11.05 -10.98
C ARG A 234 -39.79 -11.41 -10.94
N GLU A 235 -40.14 -12.66 -10.62
CA GLU A 235 -41.53 -13.07 -10.38
C GLU A 235 -42.15 -12.28 -9.23
N LEU A 236 -41.39 -12.12 -8.14
CA LEU A 236 -41.76 -11.30 -7.00
C LEU A 236 -41.90 -9.82 -7.39
N HIS A 237 -40.92 -9.24 -8.09
CA HIS A 237 -40.99 -7.85 -8.55
C HIS A 237 -42.24 -7.62 -9.42
N SER A 238 -42.55 -8.54 -10.32
CA SER A 238 -43.77 -8.49 -11.15
C SER A 238 -45.04 -8.49 -10.29
N TYR A 239 -45.06 -9.23 -9.19
CA TYR A 239 -46.15 -9.19 -8.21
C TYR A 239 -46.23 -7.84 -7.48
N ALA A 240 -45.09 -7.28 -7.04
CA ALA A 240 -45.04 -5.95 -6.42
C ALA A 240 -45.55 -4.84 -7.33
N ILE A 241 -45.25 -4.90 -8.64
CA ILE A 241 -45.82 -3.99 -9.65
C ILE A 241 -47.34 -4.15 -9.73
N LYS A 242 -47.85 -5.39 -9.85
CA LYS A 242 -49.30 -5.67 -9.94
C LYS A 242 -50.09 -5.15 -8.75
N VAL A 243 -49.50 -5.18 -7.55
CA VAL A 243 -50.12 -4.70 -6.30
C VAL A 243 -49.89 -3.20 -6.08
N GLY A 244 -49.01 -2.57 -6.85
CA GLY A 244 -48.69 -1.13 -6.79
C GLY A 244 -47.55 -0.77 -5.82
N TRP A 245 -46.98 -1.73 -5.10
CA TRP A 245 -45.94 -1.47 -4.09
C TRP A 245 -44.62 -0.96 -4.67
N ALA A 246 -44.28 -1.35 -5.90
CA ALA A 246 -43.04 -0.93 -6.53
C ALA A 246 -42.92 0.61 -6.67
N GLU A 247 -44.05 1.31 -6.80
CA GLU A 247 -44.11 2.77 -6.94
C GLU A 247 -44.58 3.46 -5.64
N SER A 248 -45.41 2.80 -4.82
CA SER A 248 -46.04 3.41 -3.64
C SER A 248 -45.30 3.16 -2.32
N ASP A 249 -44.49 2.11 -2.22
CA ASP A 249 -43.81 1.71 -0.97
C ASP A 249 -42.29 1.82 -1.12
N LEU A 250 -41.73 2.89 -0.53
CA LEU A 250 -40.31 3.22 -0.57
C LEU A 250 -39.42 2.06 -0.04
N PHE A 251 -39.90 1.28 0.93
CA PHE A 251 -39.13 0.15 1.46
C PHE A 251 -38.99 -0.98 0.44
N VAL A 252 -40.03 -1.19 -0.37
CA VAL A 252 -40.04 -2.19 -1.44
C VAL A 252 -39.17 -1.73 -2.59
N SER A 253 -39.26 -0.46 -3.01
CA SER A 253 -38.40 0.10 -4.05
C SER A 253 -36.92 0.03 -3.67
N ASN A 254 -36.57 0.34 -2.42
CA ASN A 254 -35.20 0.20 -1.90
C ASN A 254 -34.73 -1.26 -1.88
N ALA A 255 -35.58 -2.18 -1.43
CA ALA A 255 -35.26 -3.61 -1.43
C ALA A 255 -35.07 -4.18 -2.84
N LEU A 256 -35.78 -3.65 -3.85
CA LEU A 256 -35.61 -4.04 -5.25
C LEU A 256 -34.28 -3.54 -5.83
N VAL A 257 -33.87 -2.32 -5.51
CA VAL A 257 -32.54 -1.80 -5.87
C VAL A 257 -31.45 -2.70 -5.27
N ASP A 258 -31.51 -2.98 -3.96
CA ASP A 258 -30.53 -3.85 -3.29
C ASP A 258 -30.52 -5.27 -3.88
N PHE A 259 -31.69 -5.85 -4.16
CA PHE A 259 -31.83 -7.17 -4.77
C PHE A 259 -31.20 -7.26 -6.16
N TYR A 260 -31.59 -6.39 -7.09
CA TYR A 260 -31.05 -6.41 -8.45
C TYR A 260 -29.55 -6.10 -8.49
N SER A 261 -29.10 -5.28 -7.54
CA SER A 261 -27.68 -4.99 -7.37
C SER A 261 -26.89 -6.21 -6.90
N ALA A 262 -27.38 -6.93 -5.89
CA ALA A 262 -26.76 -8.17 -5.41
C ALA A 262 -26.72 -9.25 -6.53
N CYS A 263 -27.76 -9.29 -7.35
CA CYS A 263 -27.88 -10.15 -8.52
C CYS A 263 -27.01 -9.74 -9.74
N GLY A 264 -26.29 -8.61 -9.68
CA GLY A 264 -25.48 -8.11 -10.80
C GLY A 264 -26.27 -7.52 -11.99
N SER A 265 -27.60 -7.37 -11.88
CA SER A 265 -28.43 -6.77 -12.94
C SER A 265 -28.50 -5.24 -12.81
N LEU A 266 -27.48 -4.57 -13.35
CA LEU A 266 -27.34 -3.11 -13.32
C LEU A 266 -28.51 -2.36 -13.96
N ILE A 267 -29.05 -2.89 -15.06
CA ILE A 267 -30.15 -2.29 -15.82
C ILE A 267 -31.44 -2.30 -14.99
N ASP A 268 -31.73 -3.44 -14.36
CA ASP A 268 -32.94 -3.60 -13.56
C ASP A 268 -32.84 -2.82 -12.22
N ALA A 269 -31.64 -2.73 -11.64
CA ALA A 269 -31.36 -1.88 -10.48
C ALA A 269 -31.58 -0.40 -10.80
N LYS A 270 -31.11 0.08 -11.96
CA LYS A 270 -31.31 1.47 -12.40
C LYS A 270 -32.81 1.78 -12.63
N LYS A 271 -33.53 0.89 -13.30
CA LYS A 271 -34.98 1.05 -13.53
C LYS A 271 -35.75 1.11 -12.22
N SER A 272 -35.39 0.27 -11.25
CA SER A 272 -36.03 0.26 -9.92
C SER A 272 -35.76 1.56 -9.16
N PHE A 273 -34.60 2.19 -9.38
CA PHE A 273 -34.24 3.47 -8.80
C PHE A 273 -34.96 4.66 -9.46
N GLU A 274 -35.19 4.64 -10.78
CA GLU A 274 -35.88 5.73 -11.51
C GLU A 274 -37.32 5.97 -11.01
N VAL A 275 -37.91 4.96 -10.36
CA VAL A 275 -39.24 5.01 -9.75
C VAL A 275 -39.23 5.65 -8.35
N ILE A 276 -38.06 5.77 -7.71
CA ILE A 276 -37.94 6.27 -6.34
C ILE A 276 -37.97 7.81 -6.32
N PRO A 277 -38.77 8.43 -5.43
CA PRO A 277 -38.76 9.88 -5.25
C PRO A 277 -37.36 10.45 -5.01
N THR A 278 -37.06 11.56 -5.70
CA THR A 278 -35.72 12.18 -5.73
C THR A 278 -35.22 12.67 -4.36
N ASP A 279 -36.09 12.76 -3.37
CA ASP A 279 -35.81 13.20 -2.02
C ASP A 279 -35.25 12.11 -1.09
N ASP A 280 -35.32 10.82 -1.44
CA ASP A 280 -34.84 9.72 -0.59
C ASP A 280 -33.31 9.57 -0.58
N VAL A 281 -32.67 9.82 0.57
CA VAL A 281 -31.21 9.75 0.76
C VAL A 281 -30.68 8.30 0.75
N ILE A 282 -31.49 7.31 1.13
CA ILE A 282 -31.06 5.92 1.28
C ILE A 282 -30.78 5.31 -0.09
N SER A 283 -31.65 5.55 -1.07
CA SER A 283 -31.53 5.07 -2.44
C SER A 283 -30.26 5.54 -3.16
N TRP A 284 -29.89 6.82 -3.03
CA TRP A 284 -28.68 7.37 -3.66
C TRP A 284 -27.41 6.75 -3.08
N ASN A 285 -27.38 6.51 -1.77
CA ASN A 285 -26.24 5.87 -1.11
C ASN A 285 -26.08 4.41 -1.56
N SER A 286 -27.19 3.65 -1.63
CA SER A 286 -27.17 2.30 -2.19
C SER A 286 -26.66 2.31 -3.63
N LEU A 287 -27.13 3.23 -4.47
CA LEU A 287 -26.75 3.28 -5.88
C LEU A 287 -25.27 3.62 -6.11
N VAL A 288 -24.70 4.59 -5.36
CA VAL A 288 -23.26 4.91 -5.42
C VAL A 288 -22.42 3.69 -5.03
N SER A 289 -22.75 3.05 -3.91
CA SER A 289 -22.03 1.85 -3.47
C SER A 289 -22.14 0.70 -4.48
N VAL A 290 -23.28 0.55 -5.14
CA VAL A 290 -23.52 -0.50 -6.14
C VAL A 290 -22.70 -0.26 -7.40
N TYR A 291 -22.77 0.92 -8.01
CA TYR A 291 -21.96 1.22 -9.19
C TYR A 291 -20.46 1.11 -8.89
N ALA A 292 -20.04 1.51 -7.68
CA ALA A 292 -18.67 1.37 -7.23
C ALA A 292 -18.25 -0.12 -7.06
N ASN A 293 -19.12 -0.95 -6.48
CA ASN A 293 -18.89 -2.38 -6.33
C ASN A 293 -18.88 -3.16 -7.65
N CYS A 294 -19.61 -2.70 -8.66
CA CYS A 294 -19.60 -3.25 -10.02
C CYS A 294 -18.37 -2.79 -10.85
N GLY A 295 -17.49 -1.94 -10.30
CA GLY A 295 -16.27 -1.49 -10.98
C GLY A 295 -16.47 -0.47 -12.10
N ILE A 296 -17.70 0.04 -12.28
CA ILE A 296 -18.02 1.00 -13.35
C ILE A 296 -17.82 2.42 -12.81
N ALA A 297 -16.57 2.91 -12.91
CA ALA A 297 -16.18 4.16 -12.29
C ALA A 297 -16.96 5.39 -12.80
N SER A 298 -17.24 5.47 -14.10
CA SER A 298 -17.97 6.59 -14.72
C SER A 298 -19.36 6.78 -14.11
N ASN A 299 -20.08 5.68 -13.90
CA ASN A 299 -21.46 5.71 -13.44
C ASN A 299 -21.53 5.95 -11.93
N ALA A 300 -20.61 5.37 -11.16
CA ALA A 300 -20.49 5.62 -9.73
C ALA A 300 -20.24 7.11 -9.44
N LEU A 301 -19.32 7.72 -10.21
CA LEU A 301 -19.02 9.14 -10.10
C LEU A 301 -20.16 10.03 -10.60
N ALA A 302 -20.83 9.66 -11.69
CA ALA A 302 -22.00 10.41 -12.18
C ALA A 302 -23.14 10.45 -11.15
N VAL A 303 -23.45 9.30 -10.52
CA VAL A 303 -24.47 9.23 -9.47
C VAL A 303 -24.02 9.98 -8.22
N PHE A 304 -22.73 9.93 -7.85
CA PHE A 304 -22.18 10.70 -6.74
C PHE A 304 -22.25 12.22 -6.99
N SER A 305 -21.94 12.68 -8.21
CA SER A 305 -22.10 14.09 -8.59
C SER A 305 -23.56 14.52 -8.59
N MET A 306 -24.48 13.69 -9.09
CA MET A 306 -25.92 13.97 -8.99
C MET A 306 -26.36 14.05 -7.52
N MET A 307 -25.92 13.14 -6.66
CA MET A 307 -26.19 13.18 -5.23
C MET A 307 -25.76 14.52 -4.59
N GLN A 308 -24.61 15.06 -5.00
CA GLN A 308 -24.12 16.37 -4.56
C GLN A 308 -24.94 17.55 -5.09
N VAL A 309 -25.30 17.54 -6.38
CA VAL A 309 -26.14 18.59 -7.01
C VAL A 309 -27.49 18.72 -6.30
N TRP A 310 -28.06 17.61 -5.84
CA TRP A 310 -29.33 17.57 -5.12
C TRP A 310 -29.18 17.83 -3.61
N GLY A 311 -27.98 18.21 -3.15
CA GLY A 311 -27.71 18.57 -1.76
C GLY A 311 -27.79 17.41 -0.77
N LYS A 312 -27.67 16.16 -1.22
CA LYS A 312 -27.76 14.97 -0.37
C LYS A 312 -26.36 14.61 0.16
N LYS A 313 -26.28 14.27 1.46
CA LYS A 313 -25.00 13.93 2.12
C LYS A 313 -24.63 12.46 1.90
N PRO A 314 -23.43 12.16 1.37
CA PRO A 314 -22.95 10.79 1.22
C PRO A 314 -22.79 10.07 2.55
N SER A 315 -23.16 8.79 2.60
CA SER A 315 -22.96 7.92 3.76
C SER A 315 -21.54 7.35 3.83
N VAL A 316 -21.17 6.80 4.99
CA VAL A 316 -19.95 5.98 5.17
C VAL A 316 -19.85 4.88 4.11
N ARG A 317 -20.97 4.21 3.81
CA ARG A 317 -21.02 3.12 2.82
C ARG A 317 -20.71 3.60 1.39
N SER A 318 -21.13 4.81 1.06
CA SER A 318 -20.85 5.44 -0.24
C SER A 318 -19.36 5.77 -0.37
N PHE A 319 -18.75 6.30 0.69
CA PHE A 319 -17.31 6.58 0.72
C PHE A 319 -16.47 5.32 0.64
N VAL A 320 -16.79 4.28 1.43
CA VAL A 320 -16.10 2.99 1.36
C VAL A 320 -16.20 2.38 -0.04
N GLY A 321 -17.39 2.43 -0.66
CA GLY A 321 -17.57 1.96 -2.04
C GLY A 321 -16.67 2.68 -3.03
N LEU A 322 -16.65 4.02 -2.99
CA LEU A 322 -15.83 4.84 -3.89
C LEU A 322 -14.31 4.67 -3.64
N LEU A 323 -13.88 4.50 -2.38
CA LEU A 323 -12.49 4.20 -2.03
C LEU A 323 -12.07 2.81 -2.53
N ASN A 324 -12.95 1.81 -2.42
CA ASN A 324 -12.69 0.47 -2.97
C ASN A 324 -12.65 0.48 -4.50
N LEU A 325 -13.47 1.29 -5.16
CA LEU A 325 -13.41 1.52 -6.60
C LEU A 325 -12.08 2.16 -7.01
N SER A 326 -11.62 3.14 -6.25
CA SER A 326 -10.30 3.76 -6.42
C SER A 326 -9.16 2.75 -6.28
N SER A 327 -9.23 1.91 -5.24
CA SER A 327 -8.31 0.82 -4.95
C SER A 327 -8.22 -0.19 -6.11
N ARG A 328 -9.37 -0.69 -6.60
CA ARG A 328 -9.44 -1.66 -7.70
C ARG A 328 -8.91 -1.13 -9.03
N ASN A 329 -9.12 0.15 -9.31
CA ASN A 329 -8.67 0.80 -10.54
C ASN A 329 -7.27 1.43 -10.40
N VAL A 330 -6.62 1.29 -9.24
CA VAL A 330 -5.32 1.90 -8.92
C VAL A 330 -5.32 3.41 -9.22
N ASN A 331 -6.44 4.09 -8.95
CA ASN A 331 -6.63 5.51 -9.25
C ASN A 331 -6.41 6.38 -8.01
N ILE A 332 -5.15 6.61 -7.66
CA ILE A 332 -4.78 7.37 -6.47
C ILE A 332 -5.37 8.80 -6.44
N ILE A 333 -5.57 9.43 -7.59
CA ILE A 333 -6.10 10.80 -7.69
C ILE A 333 -7.55 10.83 -7.17
N LEU A 334 -8.37 9.88 -7.64
CA LEU A 334 -9.74 9.74 -7.18
C LEU A 334 -9.79 9.44 -5.67
N GLY A 335 -8.93 8.54 -5.19
CA GLY A 335 -8.81 8.21 -3.77
C GLY A 335 -8.46 9.42 -2.90
N LYS A 336 -7.49 10.23 -3.31
CA LYS A 336 -7.12 11.49 -2.62
C LYS A 336 -8.27 12.49 -2.62
N GLN A 337 -9.00 12.64 -3.74
CA GLN A 337 -10.19 13.51 -3.80
C GLN A 337 -11.27 13.06 -2.81
N ILE A 338 -11.59 11.76 -2.78
CA ILE A 338 -12.58 11.20 -1.86
C ILE A 338 -12.13 11.36 -0.40
N HIS A 339 -10.85 11.13 -0.11
CA HIS A 339 -10.28 11.34 1.22
C HIS A 339 -10.43 12.79 1.69
N CYS A 340 -10.16 13.78 0.82
CA CYS A 340 -10.42 15.19 1.14
C CYS A 340 -11.90 15.45 1.45
N PHE A 341 -12.83 14.82 0.74
CA PHE A 341 -14.26 14.93 1.02
C PHE A 341 -14.63 14.32 2.38
N VAL A 342 -14.06 13.16 2.71
CA VAL A 342 -14.24 12.51 4.02
C VAL A 342 -13.82 13.44 5.15
N LEU A 343 -12.65 14.08 5.04
CA LEU A 343 -12.12 15.03 6.02
C LEU A 343 -12.97 16.30 6.12
N LYS A 344 -13.38 16.89 4.99
CA LYS A 344 -14.23 18.11 4.97
C LYS A 344 -15.59 17.90 5.63
N LEU A 345 -16.12 16.68 5.55
CA LEU A 345 -17.41 16.33 6.15
C LEU A 345 -17.27 15.77 7.57
N GLY A 346 -16.05 15.58 8.07
CA GLY A 346 -15.77 15.03 9.41
C GLY A 346 -16.25 13.59 9.61
N VAL A 347 -16.36 12.81 8.53
CA VAL A 347 -16.88 11.42 8.58
C VAL A 347 -15.80 10.44 9.04
N ASP A 348 -14.53 10.86 9.04
CA ASP A 348 -13.38 10.14 9.60
C ASP A 348 -13.47 10.00 11.12
N HIS A 349 -14.04 10.97 11.83
CA HIS A 349 -14.18 10.95 13.28
C HIS A 349 -15.16 9.87 13.75
N GLY A 350 -14.63 8.67 14.03
CA GLY A 350 -15.35 7.58 14.69
C GLY A 350 -15.77 6.40 13.79
N SER A 351 -15.40 6.37 12.51
CA SER A 351 -15.71 5.24 11.62
C SER A 351 -14.48 4.37 11.32
N CYS A 352 -14.39 3.19 11.93
CA CYS A 352 -13.32 2.21 11.63
C CYS A 352 -13.34 1.76 10.16
N TYR A 353 -14.52 1.67 9.55
CA TYR A 353 -14.70 1.26 8.15
C TYR A 353 -14.09 2.24 7.15
N ILE A 354 -14.17 3.56 7.41
CA ILE A 354 -13.54 4.56 6.56
C ILE A 354 -12.02 4.48 6.68
N HIS A 355 -11.49 4.37 7.90
CA HIS A 355 -10.05 4.23 8.11
C HIS A 355 -9.51 2.98 7.42
N SER A 356 -10.17 1.84 7.59
CA SER A 356 -9.84 0.58 6.91
C SER A 356 -9.86 0.74 5.38
N ALA A 357 -10.90 1.35 4.81
CA ALA A 357 -10.99 1.57 3.35
C ALA A 357 -9.94 2.55 2.82
N LEU A 358 -9.56 3.57 3.61
CA LEU A 358 -8.48 4.50 3.25
C LEU A 358 -7.11 3.82 3.27
N ILE A 359 -6.82 3.04 4.31
CA ILE A 359 -5.61 2.22 4.45
C ILE A 359 -5.48 1.31 3.22
N ASP A 360 -6.52 0.52 2.92
CA ASP A 360 -6.54 -0.39 1.76
C ASP A 360 -6.38 0.36 0.42
N MET A 361 -7.04 1.51 0.27
CA MET A 361 -6.95 2.31 -0.96
C MET A 361 -5.54 2.85 -1.18
N TYR A 362 -4.92 3.48 -0.18
CA TYR A 362 -3.56 4.01 -0.30
C TYR A 362 -2.54 2.88 -0.52
N GLY A 363 -2.68 1.78 0.23
CA GLY A 363 -1.81 0.61 0.09
C GLY A 363 -1.85 -0.01 -1.30
N LYS A 364 -3.04 -0.33 -1.82
CA LYS A 364 -3.19 -0.92 -3.17
C LYS A 364 -2.90 0.05 -4.31
N CYS A 365 -2.94 1.36 -4.06
CA CYS A 365 -2.49 2.37 -5.01
C CYS A 365 -0.96 2.61 -4.99
N GLY A 366 -0.19 1.87 -4.17
CA GLY A 366 1.27 1.95 -4.10
C GLY A 366 1.82 3.05 -3.17
N GLU A 367 0.97 3.72 -2.38
CA GLU A 367 1.33 4.81 -1.47
C GLU A 367 1.28 4.32 -0.01
N ILE A 368 2.14 3.36 0.33
CA ILE A 368 2.10 2.66 1.62
C ILE A 368 2.35 3.58 2.82
N GLU A 369 3.17 4.62 2.68
CA GLU A 369 3.45 5.60 3.73
C GLU A 369 2.16 6.31 4.18
N SER A 370 1.30 6.69 3.22
CA SER A 370 0.01 7.32 3.50
C SER A 370 -0.94 6.34 4.23
N SER A 371 -0.90 5.06 3.88
CA SER A 371 -1.66 4.00 4.55
C SER A 371 -1.22 3.84 6.01
N VAL A 372 0.09 3.81 6.28
CA VAL A 372 0.66 3.73 7.63
C VAL A 372 0.31 4.96 8.45
N LEU A 373 0.44 6.17 7.90
CA LEU A 373 0.08 7.42 8.58
C LEU A 373 -1.40 7.46 9.01
N ILE A 374 -2.30 6.95 8.17
CA ILE A 374 -3.73 6.86 8.51
C ILE A 374 -3.92 5.83 9.62
N TYR A 375 -3.28 4.66 9.51
CA TYR A 375 -3.33 3.64 10.55
C TYR A 375 -2.84 4.19 11.90
N GLU A 376 -1.70 4.87 11.95
CA GLU A 376 -1.14 5.47 13.17
C GLU A 376 -2.09 6.48 13.83
N LYS A 377 -2.78 7.30 13.03
CA LYS A 377 -3.77 8.27 13.50
C LYS A 377 -5.05 7.66 14.06
N VAL A 378 -5.33 6.37 13.82
CA VAL A 378 -6.49 5.69 14.40
C VAL A 378 -6.32 5.54 15.93
N PRO A 379 -7.21 6.12 16.77
CA PRO A 379 -7.05 6.12 18.24
C PRO A 379 -7.15 4.74 18.88
N ARG A 380 -7.97 3.85 18.32
CA ARG A 380 -8.13 2.45 18.76
C ARG A 380 -7.97 1.54 17.55
N LYS A 381 -6.87 0.78 17.52
CA LYS A 381 -6.62 -0.18 16.44
C LYS A 381 -7.71 -1.25 16.48
N SER A 382 -8.43 -1.39 15.38
CA SER A 382 -9.46 -2.41 15.22
C SER A 382 -8.94 -3.53 14.32
N LEU A 383 -9.51 -4.72 14.45
CA LEU A 383 -9.17 -5.88 13.61
C LEU A 383 -9.25 -5.54 12.12
N GLU A 384 -10.26 -4.77 11.69
CA GLU A 384 -10.44 -4.36 10.30
C GLU A 384 -9.31 -3.44 9.80
N ALA A 385 -8.85 -2.51 10.65
CA ALA A 385 -7.75 -1.61 10.31
C ALA A 385 -6.42 -2.38 10.18
N CYS A 386 -6.17 -3.33 11.11
CA CYS A 386 -4.99 -4.20 11.04
C CYS A 386 -5.02 -5.08 9.79
N ASN A 387 -6.15 -5.73 9.48
CA ASN A 387 -6.33 -6.55 8.28
C ASN A 387 -6.13 -5.74 6.99
N SER A 388 -6.61 -4.49 6.95
CA SER A 388 -6.43 -3.60 5.80
C SER A 388 -4.96 -3.20 5.61
N LEU A 389 -4.24 -2.99 6.71
CA LEU A 389 -2.81 -2.66 6.64
C LEU A 389 -1.98 -3.90 6.29
N MET A 390 -2.30 -5.07 6.84
CA MET A 390 -1.66 -6.35 6.49
C MET A 390 -1.83 -6.67 4.99
N THR A 391 -3.03 -6.52 4.46
CA THR A 391 -3.30 -6.76 3.03
C THR A 391 -2.60 -5.72 2.14
N SER A 392 -2.49 -4.48 2.61
CA SER A 392 -1.72 -3.43 1.94
C SER A 392 -0.21 -3.74 1.90
N PHE A 393 0.39 -4.11 3.03
CA PHE A 393 1.79 -4.55 3.08
C PHE A 393 2.03 -5.78 2.21
N ALA A 394 1.12 -6.76 2.25
CA ALA A 394 1.18 -7.95 1.40
C ALA A 394 1.11 -7.62 -0.10
N HIS A 395 0.34 -6.59 -0.49
CA HIS A 395 0.27 -6.12 -1.87
C HIS A 395 1.56 -5.42 -2.32
N CYS A 396 2.15 -4.59 -1.44
CA CYS A 396 3.40 -3.90 -1.69
C CYS A 396 4.64 -4.81 -1.61
N GLY A 397 4.48 -6.07 -1.17
CA GLY A 397 5.58 -7.03 -1.05
C GLY A 397 6.43 -6.87 0.20
N ILE A 398 5.95 -6.10 1.20
CA ILE A 398 6.65 -5.83 2.45
C ILE A 398 6.28 -6.92 3.46
N VAL A 399 7.01 -8.04 3.44
CA VAL A 399 6.61 -9.25 4.17
C VAL A 399 6.88 -9.15 5.68
N GLU A 400 7.94 -8.46 6.08
CA GLU A 400 8.37 -8.32 7.47
C GLU A 400 7.29 -7.62 8.30
N ASP A 401 6.80 -6.47 7.82
CA ASP A 401 5.74 -5.70 8.48
C ASP A 401 4.41 -6.46 8.61
N VAL A 402 4.11 -7.42 7.70
CA VAL A 402 2.92 -8.29 7.84
C VAL A 402 3.06 -9.22 9.04
N ILE A 403 4.26 -9.78 9.24
CA ILE A 403 4.53 -10.72 10.34
C ILE A 403 4.59 -9.96 11.66
N GLU A 404 5.24 -8.79 11.68
CA GLU A 404 5.29 -7.93 12.88
C GLU A 404 3.89 -7.46 13.28
N LEU A 405 3.07 -7.03 12.33
CA LEU A 405 1.70 -6.61 12.59
C LEU A 405 0.83 -7.78 13.08
N PHE A 406 1.01 -8.98 12.54
CA PHE A 406 0.33 -10.18 13.04
C PHE A 406 0.77 -10.52 14.48
N GLY A 407 2.07 -10.39 14.79
CA GLY A 407 2.60 -10.54 16.15
C GLY A 407 1.98 -9.52 17.11
N PHE A 408 1.96 -8.25 16.72
CA PHE A 408 1.33 -7.16 17.47
C PHE A 408 -0.15 -7.41 17.75
N MET A 409 -0.91 -7.92 16.77
CA MET A 409 -2.33 -8.28 16.96
C MET A 409 -2.54 -9.37 18.02
N VAL A 410 -1.60 -10.31 18.11
CA VAL A 410 -1.62 -11.39 19.11
C VAL A 410 -1.20 -10.86 20.48
N ASP A 411 -0.15 -10.04 20.55
CA ASP A 411 0.40 -9.51 21.81
C ASP A 411 -0.55 -8.51 22.50
N GLU A 412 -1.25 -7.68 21.72
CA GLU A 412 -2.19 -6.66 22.24
C GLU A 412 -3.63 -7.18 22.43
N ASP A 413 -3.85 -8.49 22.30
CA ASP A 413 -5.16 -9.16 22.45
C ASP A 413 -6.27 -8.53 21.56
N ILE A 414 -5.87 -8.04 20.38
CA ILE A 414 -6.80 -7.51 19.36
C ILE A 414 -7.59 -8.66 18.72
N GLY A 415 -7.01 -9.87 18.72
CA GLY A 415 -7.53 -11.05 18.05
C GLY A 415 -7.17 -11.06 16.57
N PHE A 416 -7.41 -12.19 15.91
CA PHE A 416 -7.21 -12.38 14.48
C PHE A 416 -8.31 -13.26 13.90
N ASP A 417 -8.58 -13.09 12.61
CA ASP A 417 -9.62 -13.82 11.88
C ASP A 417 -9.03 -14.59 10.69
N GLU A 418 -9.91 -15.13 9.84
CA GLU A 418 -9.52 -15.84 8.63
C GLU A 418 -8.71 -14.97 7.67
N VAL A 419 -8.98 -13.66 7.60
CA VAL A 419 -8.29 -12.71 6.72
C VAL A 419 -6.88 -12.45 7.22
N SER A 420 -6.69 -12.21 8.53
CA SER A 420 -5.36 -12.02 9.12
C SER A 420 -4.49 -13.24 8.86
N LEU A 421 -4.99 -14.43 9.19
CA LEU A 421 -4.21 -15.66 9.13
C LEU A 421 -3.93 -16.11 7.68
N SER A 422 -4.92 -16.02 6.79
CA SER A 422 -4.74 -16.35 5.37
C SER A 422 -3.77 -15.39 4.67
N THR A 423 -3.77 -14.11 5.05
CA THR A 423 -2.81 -13.11 4.57
C THR A 423 -1.40 -13.44 5.06
N THR A 424 -1.19 -13.65 6.37
CA THR A 424 0.12 -14.01 6.92
C THR A 424 0.69 -15.28 6.28
N VAL A 425 -0.12 -16.33 6.14
CA VAL A 425 0.32 -17.59 5.49
C VAL A 425 0.72 -17.36 4.04
N ASN A 426 -0.10 -16.65 3.26
CA ASN A 426 0.15 -16.39 1.84
C ASN A 426 1.40 -15.53 1.64
N THR A 427 1.56 -14.45 2.41
CA THR A 427 2.69 -13.53 2.29
C THR A 427 3.99 -14.19 2.73
N LEU A 428 3.96 -14.91 3.86
CA LEU A 428 5.11 -15.70 4.31
C LEU A 428 5.54 -16.72 3.26
N SER A 429 4.58 -17.42 2.63
CA SER A 429 4.92 -18.43 1.60
C SER A 429 5.64 -17.87 0.36
N LYS A 430 5.58 -16.55 0.15
CA LYS A 430 6.24 -15.84 -0.96
C LYS A 430 7.60 -15.26 -0.57
N SER A 431 7.95 -15.25 0.71
CA SER A 431 9.21 -14.69 1.21
C SER A 431 10.39 -15.67 1.07
N THR A 432 11.58 -15.12 0.88
CA THR A 432 12.87 -15.84 0.82
C THR A 432 13.29 -16.42 2.17
N TYR A 433 12.81 -15.87 3.28
CA TYR A 433 13.15 -16.29 4.64
C TYR A 433 12.24 -17.41 5.19
N ALA A 434 11.25 -17.82 4.41
CA ALA A 434 10.21 -18.71 4.88
C ALA A 434 10.68 -20.16 4.93
N SER A 435 10.34 -20.84 6.03
CA SER A 435 10.66 -22.26 6.24
C SER A 435 9.38 -23.09 6.32
N LEU A 436 9.50 -24.39 5.99
CA LEU A 436 8.41 -25.35 6.20
C LEU A 436 7.96 -25.41 7.67
N THR A 437 8.87 -25.13 8.61
CA THR A 437 8.57 -25.05 10.05
C THR A 437 7.61 -23.89 10.35
N SER A 438 7.86 -22.71 9.79
CA SER A 438 7.01 -21.53 9.98
C SER A 438 5.60 -21.76 9.41
N CYS A 439 5.48 -22.40 8.24
CA CYS A 439 4.19 -22.81 7.68
C CYS A 439 3.45 -23.80 8.60
N LYS A 440 4.16 -24.77 9.18
CA LYS A 440 3.57 -25.71 10.14
C LYS A 440 3.09 -25.00 11.40
N LEU A 441 3.85 -24.02 11.93
CA LEU A 441 3.43 -23.24 13.10
C LEU A 441 2.12 -22.48 12.85
N LEU A 442 2.00 -21.80 11.70
CA LEU A 442 0.76 -21.12 11.32
C LEU A 442 -0.41 -22.09 11.10
N HIS A 443 -0.15 -23.29 10.57
CA HIS A 443 -1.18 -24.33 10.46
C HIS A 443 -1.64 -24.81 11.85
N HIS A 444 -0.72 -25.03 12.80
CA HIS A 444 -1.11 -25.35 14.18
C HIS A 444 -1.86 -24.19 14.84
N CYS A 445 -1.51 -22.95 14.53
CA CYS A 445 -2.26 -21.77 14.94
C CYS A 445 -3.71 -21.81 14.41
N ALA A 446 -3.90 -22.11 13.12
CA ALA A 446 -5.22 -22.27 12.52
C ALA A 446 -6.08 -23.32 13.25
N VAL A 447 -5.50 -24.49 13.55
CA VAL A 447 -6.17 -25.58 14.27
C VAL A 447 -6.53 -25.17 15.69
N LYS A 448 -5.62 -24.51 16.42
CA LYS A 448 -5.88 -24.05 17.79
C LYS A 448 -6.98 -22.99 17.85
N SER A 449 -7.05 -22.13 16.85
CA SER A 449 -8.06 -21.08 16.73
C SER A 449 -9.38 -21.56 16.12
N GLY A 450 -9.46 -22.82 15.65
CA GLY A 450 -10.66 -23.36 14.98
C GLY A 450 -10.91 -22.79 13.58
N LEU A 451 -9.89 -22.21 12.95
CA LEU A 451 -9.93 -21.63 11.61
C LEU A 451 -9.38 -22.57 10.53
N ASP A 452 -9.06 -23.82 10.88
CA ASP A 452 -8.49 -24.83 9.97
C ASP A 452 -9.48 -25.35 8.92
N HIS A 453 -10.79 -25.20 9.17
CA HIS A 453 -11.84 -25.52 8.20
C HIS A 453 -12.30 -24.31 7.37
N ASP A 454 -11.78 -23.11 7.63
CA ASP A 454 -12.08 -21.95 6.81
C ASP A 454 -11.48 -22.12 5.40
N LEU A 455 -12.26 -21.74 4.38
CA LEU A 455 -11.88 -21.96 2.99
C LEU A 455 -10.71 -21.07 2.56
N ALA A 456 -10.63 -19.82 3.03
CA ALA A 456 -9.55 -18.90 2.68
C ALA A 456 -8.23 -19.31 3.35
N VAL A 457 -8.27 -19.65 4.64
CA VAL A 457 -7.10 -20.17 5.37
C VAL A 457 -6.61 -21.48 4.75
N SER A 458 -7.53 -22.40 4.44
CA SER A 458 -7.19 -23.68 3.79
C SER A 458 -6.55 -23.48 2.42
N CYS A 459 -7.05 -22.56 1.59
CA CYS A 459 -6.45 -22.26 0.29
C CYS A 459 -5.03 -21.70 0.44
N SER A 460 -4.81 -20.76 1.37
CA SER A 460 -3.48 -20.22 1.67
C SER A 460 -2.52 -21.30 2.19
N LEU A 461 -2.98 -22.23 3.03
CA LEU A 461 -2.18 -23.35 3.52
C LEU A 461 -1.82 -24.34 2.40
N ILE A 462 -2.76 -24.67 1.51
CA ILE A 462 -2.51 -25.49 0.32
C ILE A 462 -1.45 -24.83 -0.56
N ASP A 463 -1.54 -23.52 -0.79
CA ASP A 463 -0.56 -22.77 -1.58
C ASP A 463 0.83 -22.77 -0.94
N SER A 464 0.87 -22.55 0.37
CA SER A 464 2.10 -22.47 1.14
C SER A 464 2.84 -23.80 1.17
N TYR A 465 2.17 -24.90 1.54
CA TYR A 465 2.77 -26.23 1.52
C TYR A 465 3.24 -26.63 0.13
N SER A 466 2.49 -26.27 -0.92
CA SER A 466 2.88 -26.51 -2.30
C SER A 466 4.20 -25.82 -2.67
N ARG A 467 4.44 -24.59 -2.20
CA ARG A 467 5.66 -23.82 -2.51
C ARG A 467 6.89 -24.42 -1.86
N PHE A 468 6.74 -24.99 -0.67
CA PHE A 468 7.81 -25.74 0.00
C PHE A 468 7.96 -27.19 -0.50
N GLY A 469 7.22 -27.59 -1.53
CA GLY A 469 7.29 -28.93 -2.12
C GLY A 469 6.58 -30.04 -1.33
N ASP A 470 5.87 -29.71 -0.24
CA ASP A 470 5.09 -30.68 0.55
C ASP A 470 3.66 -30.82 0.00
N ILE A 471 3.55 -31.49 -1.13
CA ILE A 471 2.25 -31.75 -1.77
C ILE A 471 1.36 -32.67 -0.92
N LYS A 472 1.94 -33.53 -0.07
CA LYS A 472 1.17 -34.47 0.77
C LYS A 472 0.36 -33.72 1.81
N SER A 473 0.98 -32.76 2.51
CA SER A 473 0.29 -31.89 3.47
C SER A 473 -0.77 -31.03 2.77
N SER A 474 -0.47 -30.50 1.58
CA SER A 474 -1.44 -29.76 0.76
C SER A 474 -2.70 -30.59 0.47
N CYS A 475 -2.51 -31.86 0.09
CA CYS A 475 -3.63 -32.78 -0.18
C CYS A 475 -4.41 -33.15 1.08
N GLN A 476 -3.72 -33.28 2.22
CA GLN A 476 -4.37 -33.57 3.49
C GLN A 476 -5.31 -32.44 3.90
N VAL A 477 -4.86 -31.19 3.82
CA VAL A 477 -5.68 -30.00 4.10
C VAL A 477 -6.91 -29.98 3.18
N PHE A 478 -6.72 -30.20 1.87
CA PHE A 478 -7.85 -30.23 0.92
C PHE A 478 -8.88 -31.34 1.24
N ARG A 479 -8.42 -32.53 1.64
CA ARG A 479 -9.31 -33.66 1.97
C ARG A 479 -10.11 -33.47 3.25
N GLN A 480 -9.67 -32.59 4.14
CA GLN A 480 -10.37 -32.24 5.37
C GLN A 480 -11.53 -31.25 5.13
N LEU A 481 -11.65 -30.69 3.92
CA LEU A 481 -12.75 -29.80 3.55
C LEU A 481 -14.04 -30.58 3.29
N SER A 482 -15.10 -30.21 4.02
CA SER A 482 -16.43 -30.84 3.87
C SER A 482 -17.11 -30.48 2.55
N SER A 483 -16.93 -29.23 2.08
CA SER A 483 -17.57 -28.67 0.89
C SER A 483 -16.62 -27.71 0.15
N PRO A 484 -15.60 -28.21 -0.57
CA PRO A 484 -14.67 -27.37 -1.32
C PRO A 484 -15.38 -26.65 -2.48
N ASN A 485 -15.14 -25.35 -2.61
CA ASN A 485 -15.65 -24.52 -3.71
C ASN A 485 -14.64 -24.44 -4.87
N VAL A 486 -14.95 -23.67 -5.91
CA VAL A 486 -14.09 -23.46 -7.08
C VAL A 486 -12.67 -23.01 -6.69
N ILE A 487 -12.53 -22.10 -5.72
CA ILE A 487 -11.24 -21.54 -5.27
C ILE A 487 -10.37 -22.63 -4.63
N CYS A 488 -10.97 -23.51 -3.82
CA CYS A 488 -10.26 -24.64 -3.21
C CYS A 488 -9.73 -25.61 -4.29
N PHE A 489 -10.56 -25.94 -5.28
CA PHE A 489 -10.16 -26.78 -6.42
C PHE A 489 -9.05 -26.12 -7.25
N THR A 490 -9.17 -24.83 -7.57
CA THR A 490 -8.13 -24.08 -8.26
C THR A 490 -6.82 -24.06 -7.45
N SER A 491 -6.88 -23.93 -6.12
CA SER A 491 -5.70 -23.91 -5.25
C SER A 491 -4.95 -25.25 -5.26
N ILE A 492 -5.67 -26.38 -5.15
CA ILE A 492 -5.04 -27.71 -5.21
C ILE A 492 -4.52 -28.04 -6.62
N ILE A 493 -5.26 -27.66 -7.67
CA ILE A 493 -4.80 -27.82 -9.07
C ILE A 493 -3.53 -26.99 -9.32
N SER A 494 -3.48 -25.75 -8.81
CA SER A 494 -2.28 -24.91 -8.87
C SER A 494 -1.11 -25.55 -8.11
N ALA A 495 -1.36 -26.17 -6.96
CA ALA A 495 -0.35 -26.88 -6.18
C ALA A 495 0.29 -28.03 -6.96
N TYR A 496 -0.53 -28.87 -7.60
CA TYR A 496 -0.06 -29.95 -8.47
C TYR A 496 0.63 -29.42 -9.75
N SER A 497 0.14 -28.30 -10.31
CA SER A 497 0.75 -27.66 -11.48
C SER A 497 2.18 -27.19 -11.20
N ARG A 498 2.44 -26.58 -10.04
CA ARG A 498 3.79 -26.13 -9.67
C ARG A 498 4.77 -27.28 -9.47
N ASN A 499 4.26 -28.40 -8.95
CA ASN A 499 5.04 -29.62 -8.72
C ASN A 499 5.13 -30.52 -9.98
N LYS A 500 4.75 -30.01 -11.17
CA LYS A 500 4.83 -30.69 -12.48
C LYS A 500 4.06 -32.01 -12.57
N MET A 501 2.97 -32.15 -11.82
CA MET A 501 2.14 -33.35 -11.77
C MET A 501 0.88 -33.18 -12.65
N GLY A 502 1.06 -33.00 -13.96
CA GLY A 502 -0.05 -32.63 -14.86
C GLY A 502 -1.21 -33.63 -14.91
N MET A 503 -0.95 -34.93 -14.79
CA MET A 503 -2.01 -35.95 -14.81
C MET A 503 -2.95 -35.82 -13.61
N GLU A 504 -2.42 -35.48 -12.43
CA GLU A 504 -3.24 -35.24 -11.24
C GLU A 504 -4.07 -33.95 -11.40
N CYS A 505 -3.53 -32.90 -12.03
CA CYS A 505 -4.30 -31.69 -12.34
C CYS A 505 -5.53 -31.99 -13.20
N CYS A 506 -5.40 -32.83 -14.22
CA CYS A 506 -6.53 -33.23 -15.09
C CYS A 506 -7.58 -34.02 -14.30
N LYS A 507 -7.16 -34.97 -13.44
CA LYS A 507 -8.08 -35.70 -12.56
C LYS A 507 -8.85 -34.78 -11.62
N PHE A 508 -8.19 -33.79 -11.01
CA PHE A 508 -8.86 -32.84 -10.13
C PHE A 508 -9.83 -31.92 -10.88
N LEU A 509 -9.55 -31.58 -12.14
CA LEU A 509 -10.50 -30.89 -13.03
C LEU A 509 -11.74 -31.75 -13.27
N ASP A 510 -11.58 -33.04 -13.57
CA ASP A 510 -12.70 -33.95 -13.78
C ASP A 510 -13.54 -34.12 -12.51
N ILE A 511 -12.90 -34.30 -11.34
CA ILE A 511 -13.58 -34.38 -10.04
C ILE A 511 -14.38 -33.11 -9.73
N MET A 512 -13.83 -31.93 -10.10
CA MET A 512 -14.50 -30.66 -9.92
C MET A 512 -15.77 -30.58 -10.78
N ILE A 513 -15.69 -31.02 -12.04
CA ILE A 513 -16.82 -31.06 -12.98
C ILE A 513 -17.88 -32.07 -12.51
N ASP A 514 -17.47 -33.26 -12.07
CA ASP A 514 -18.37 -34.31 -11.57
C ASP A 514 -19.15 -33.85 -10.32
N LYS A 515 -18.57 -32.96 -9.52
CA LYS A 515 -19.24 -32.32 -8.38
C LYS A 515 -20.20 -31.19 -8.78
N GLY A 516 -20.35 -30.90 -10.07
CA GLY A 516 -21.21 -29.85 -10.58
C GLY A 516 -20.64 -28.43 -10.45
N LEU A 517 -19.35 -28.29 -10.11
CA LEU A 517 -18.69 -26.99 -10.04
C LEU A 517 -18.18 -26.60 -11.43
N LYS A 518 -18.41 -25.35 -11.83
CA LYS A 518 -17.93 -24.84 -13.12
C LYS A 518 -16.49 -24.33 -12.98
N PRO A 519 -15.51 -24.87 -13.73
CA PRO A 519 -14.16 -24.34 -13.75
C PRO A 519 -14.11 -22.92 -14.29
N ASP A 520 -13.23 -22.08 -13.73
CA ASP A 520 -13.03 -20.71 -14.19
C ASP A 520 -11.79 -20.59 -15.09
N LYS A 521 -11.55 -19.39 -15.61
CA LYS A 521 -10.39 -19.08 -16.45
C LYS A 521 -9.06 -19.44 -15.75
N VAL A 522 -8.94 -19.15 -14.46
CA VAL A 522 -7.71 -19.42 -13.69
C VAL A 522 -7.49 -20.93 -13.52
N THR A 523 -8.55 -21.70 -13.28
CA THR A 523 -8.50 -23.16 -13.21
C THR A 523 -7.93 -23.74 -14.50
N PHE A 524 -8.45 -23.31 -15.66
CA PHE A 524 -7.97 -23.78 -16.96
C PHE A 524 -6.52 -23.39 -17.22
N LEU A 525 -6.12 -22.16 -16.87
CA LEU A 525 -4.72 -21.73 -17.00
C LEU A 525 -3.77 -22.62 -16.18
N CYS A 526 -4.12 -22.95 -14.93
CA CYS A 526 -3.32 -23.84 -14.09
C CYS A 526 -3.17 -25.24 -14.71
N VAL A 527 -4.25 -25.83 -15.22
CA VAL A 527 -4.20 -27.17 -15.86
C VAL A 527 -3.36 -27.13 -17.14
N LEU A 528 -3.53 -26.12 -17.99
CA LEU A 528 -2.76 -25.97 -19.23
C LEU A 528 -1.26 -25.73 -18.95
N ARG A 529 -0.93 -24.96 -17.91
CA ARG A 529 0.46 -24.78 -17.46
C ARG A 529 1.07 -26.09 -16.97
N ALA A 530 0.31 -26.90 -16.24
CA ALA A 530 0.74 -28.24 -15.84
C ALA A 530 0.96 -29.16 -17.05
N CYS A 531 0.06 -29.14 -18.03
CA CYS A 531 0.20 -29.89 -19.29
C CYS A 531 1.46 -29.48 -20.05
N ASN A 532 1.75 -28.18 -20.14
CA ASN A 532 2.99 -27.65 -20.72
C ASN A 532 4.24 -28.21 -20.01
N HIS A 533 4.31 -28.07 -18.67
CA HIS A 533 5.47 -28.54 -17.90
C HIS A 533 5.64 -30.06 -17.92
N SER A 534 4.55 -30.83 -18.02
CA SER A 534 4.57 -32.30 -18.12
C SER A 534 4.65 -32.82 -19.57
N GLY A 535 4.57 -31.94 -20.58
CA GLY A 535 4.63 -32.30 -22.00
C GLY A 535 3.43 -33.10 -22.52
N MET A 536 2.26 -32.97 -21.89
CA MET A 536 1.02 -33.70 -22.19
C MET A 536 0.21 -32.98 -23.27
N VAL A 537 0.54 -33.23 -24.54
CA VAL A 537 -0.01 -32.49 -25.68
C VAL A 537 -1.50 -32.78 -25.92
N GLU A 538 -1.90 -34.05 -25.92
CA GLU A 538 -3.26 -34.45 -26.26
C GLU A 538 -4.25 -34.02 -25.17
N GLU A 539 -3.88 -34.20 -23.90
CA GLU A 539 -4.65 -33.72 -22.76
C GLU A 539 -4.77 -32.20 -22.77
N GLY A 540 -3.68 -31.48 -23.02
CA GLY A 540 -3.70 -30.01 -23.14
C GLY A 540 -4.63 -29.52 -24.26
N LYS A 541 -4.64 -30.19 -25.42
CA LYS A 541 -5.56 -29.89 -26.53
C LYS A 541 -7.02 -30.13 -26.15
N MET A 542 -7.31 -31.24 -25.48
CA MET A 542 -8.66 -31.57 -25.01
C MET A 542 -9.18 -30.52 -24.03
N VAL A 543 -8.37 -30.15 -23.04
CA VAL A 543 -8.70 -29.12 -22.03
C VAL A 543 -8.88 -27.75 -22.67
N PHE A 544 -8.02 -27.35 -23.61
CA PHE A 544 -8.16 -26.06 -24.29
C PHE A 544 -9.44 -25.98 -25.13
N LYS A 545 -9.81 -27.07 -25.81
CA LYS A 545 -11.03 -27.13 -26.62
C LYS A 545 -12.29 -27.16 -25.76
N SER A 546 -12.28 -27.87 -24.63
CA SER A 546 -13.44 -27.96 -23.72
C SER A 546 -13.79 -26.59 -23.14
N MET A 547 -12.80 -25.72 -22.92
CA MET A 547 -12.96 -24.36 -22.41
C MET A 547 -14.07 -23.58 -23.13
N LYS A 548 -14.03 -23.54 -24.47
CA LYS A 548 -15.04 -22.85 -25.28
C LYS A 548 -16.25 -23.73 -25.59
N SER A 549 -16.02 -25.00 -25.96
CA SER A 549 -17.09 -25.87 -26.48
C SER A 549 -18.04 -26.42 -25.42
N VAL A 550 -17.56 -26.63 -24.20
CA VAL A 550 -18.33 -27.22 -23.08
C VAL A 550 -18.66 -26.16 -22.03
N HIS A 551 -17.70 -25.29 -21.70
CA HIS A 551 -17.85 -24.33 -20.60
C HIS A 551 -18.18 -22.91 -21.05
N GLY A 552 -18.15 -22.62 -22.36
CA GLY A 552 -18.48 -21.29 -22.89
C GLY A 552 -17.49 -20.19 -22.50
N ILE A 553 -16.26 -20.55 -22.14
CA ILE A 553 -15.21 -19.62 -21.71
C ILE A 553 -14.28 -19.35 -22.88
N ASP A 554 -14.15 -18.07 -23.25
CA ASP A 554 -13.23 -17.65 -24.30
C ASP A 554 -11.76 -17.64 -23.82
N PRO A 555 -10.82 -18.23 -24.59
CA PRO A 555 -9.40 -18.20 -24.28
C PRO A 555 -8.78 -16.80 -24.26
N GLU A 556 -8.10 -16.47 -23.15
CA GLU A 556 -7.26 -15.28 -23.02
C GLU A 556 -5.82 -15.51 -23.50
N SER A 557 -5.05 -14.43 -23.66
CA SER A 557 -3.66 -14.45 -24.16
C SER A 557 -2.75 -15.42 -23.38
N GLN A 558 -2.93 -15.53 -22.07
CA GLN A 558 -2.14 -16.43 -21.21
C GLN A 558 -2.43 -17.92 -21.48
N HIS A 559 -3.68 -18.28 -21.78
CA HIS A 559 -4.05 -19.66 -22.14
C HIS A 559 -3.44 -20.05 -23.48
N LEU A 560 -3.48 -19.12 -24.44
CA LEU A 560 -2.87 -19.29 -25.75
C LEU A 560 -1.35 -19.42 -25.63
N ALA A 561 -0.68 -18.58 -24.83
CA ALA A 561 0.75 -18.69 -24.59
C ALA A 561 1.16 -20.06 -24.05
N CYS A 562 0.40 -20.61 -23.09
CA CYS A 562 0.65 -21.95 -22.56
C CYS A 562 0.52 -23.04 -23.63
N MET A 563 -0.48 -22.95 -24.51
CA MET A 563 -0.67 -23.90 -25.60
C MET A 563 0.42 -23.80 -26.67
N ILE A 564 0.85 -22.58 -27.00
CA ILE A 564 1.92 -22.33 -27.96
C ILE A 564 3.25 -22.86 -27.43
N ASP A 565 3.55 -22.66 -26.13
CA ASP A 565 4.74 -23.22 -25.50
C ASP A 565 4.69 -24.75 -25.48
N LEU A 566 3.53 -25.36 -25.15
CA LEU A 566 3.35 -26.82 -25.14
C LEU A 566 3.57 -27.44 -26.54
N LEU A 567 2.96 -26.88 -27.58
CA LEU A 567 3.13 -27.34 -28.97
C LEU A 567 4.55 -27.04 -29.48
N GLY A 568 5.08 -25.88 -29.12
CA GLY A 568 6.40 -25.38 -29.47
C GLY A 568 7.51 -26.29 -28.96
N HIS A 569 7.48 -26.67 -27.68
CA HIS A 569 8.45 -27.61 -27.08
C HIS A 569 8.48 -28.99 -27.75
N LYS A 570 7.40 -29.39 -28.42
CA LYS A 570 7.28 -30.67 -29.13
C LYS A 570 7.52 -30.55 -30.63
N GLY A 571 7.87 -29.36 -31.12
CA GLY A 571 8.13 -29.10 -32.54
C GLY A 571 6.89 -29.06 -33.43
N LEU A 572 5.68 -29.02 -32.86
CA LEU A 572 4.40 -28.96 -33.61
C LEU A 572 4.09 -27.53 -34.08
N LEU A 573 5.04 -26.90 -34.76
CA LEU A 573 5.04 -25.46 -35.05
C LEU A 573 3.95 -25.02 -36.05
N GLU A 574 3.64 -25.86 -37.04
CA GLU A 574 2.57 -25.56 -38.00
C GLU A 574 1.18 -25.63 -37.36
N GLU A 575 1.01 -26.50 -36.36
CA GLU A 575 -0.23 -26.60 -35.60
C GLU A 575 -0.39 -25.40 -34.67
N ALA A 576 0.70 -24.96 -34.03
CA ALA A 576 0.75 -23.74 -33.23
C ALA A 576 0.41 -22.48 -34.06
N GLU A 577 0.95 -22.37 -35.28
CA GLU A 577 0.61 -21.28 -36.22
C GLU A 577 -0.87 -21.31 -36.62
N ARG A 578 -1.43 -22.50 -36.90
CA ARG A 578 -2.86 -22.66 -37.22
C ARG A 578 -3.77 -22.23 -36.07
N LEU A 579 -3.40 -22.58 -34.82
CA LEU A 579 -4.16 -22.20 -33.63
C LEU A 579 -4.28 -20.68 -33.48
N LEU A 580 -3.19 -19.94 -33.71
CA LEU A 580 -3.18 -18.47 -33.66
C LEU A 580 -4.01 -17.82 -34.77
N LYS A 581 -4.07 -18.44 -35.96
CA LYS A 581 -4.88 -17.93 -37.08
C LYS A 581 -6.37 -18.19 -36.90
N GLN A 582 -6.74 -19.32 -36.30
CA GLN A 582 -8.15 -19.72 -36.10
C GLN A 582 -8.87 -18.89 -35.04
N THR A 583 -8.15 -18.34 -34.06
CA THR A 583 -8.75 -17.52 -33.00
C THR A 583 -9.07 -16.09 -33.42
N GLN A 584 -8.82 -15.72 -34.70
CA GLN A 584 -9.27 -14.47 -35.33
C GLN A 584 -8.85 -13.18 -34.60
N ALA A 585 -7.83 -13.23 -33.75
CA ALA A 585 -7.52 -12.14 -32.87
C ALA A 585 -6.12 -11.59 -33.11
N ASP A 586 -6.07 -10.27 -33.28
CA ASP A 586 -4.88 -9.43 -33.15
C ASP A 586 -4.41 -9.44 -31.68
N TYR A 587 -3.99 -10.60 -31.18
CA TYR A 587 -3.45 -10.75 -29.82
C TYR A 587 -2.04 -10.17 -29.70
N ASP A 588 -1.67 -9.82 -28.46
CA ASP A 588 -0.36 -9.33 -28.02
C ASP A 588 0.83 -9.94 -28.78
N SER A 589 1.78 -9.08 -29.15
CA SER A 589 3.10 -9.41 -29.73
C SER A 589 3.84 -10.52 -28.96
N VAL A 590 3.55 -10.66 -27.67
CA VAL A 590 4.12 -11.62 -26.72
C VAL A 590 3.86 -13.09 -27.13
N VAL A 591 2.66 -13.42 -27.63
CA VAL A 591 2.34 -14.82 -27.97
C VAL A 591 3.03 -15.24 -29.28
N TRP A 592 3.04 -14.34 -30.27
CA TRP A 592 3.74 -14.55 -31.53
C TRP A 592 5.26 -14.62 -31.36
N SER A 593 5.83 -13.79 -30.47
CA SER A 593 7.25 -13.84 -30.12
C SER A 593 7.65 -15.14 -29.41
N SER A 594 6.77 -15.71 -28.55
CA SER A 594 7.04 -17.04 -27.98
C SER A 594 7.09 -18.14 -29.05
N LEU A 595 6.19 -18.13 -30.04
CA LEU A 595 6.25 -19.08 -31.16
C LEU A 595 7.54 -18.91 -31.98
N LEU A 596 7.99 -17.67 -32.22
CA LEU A 596 9.25 -17.39 -32.91
C LEU A 596 10.46 -17.98 -32.16
N ARG A 597 10.47 -17.90 -30.83
CA ARG A 597 11.51 -18.53 -29.99
C ARG A 597 11.57 -20.05 -30.19
N HIS A 598 10.42 -20.72 -30.30
CA HIS A 598 10.37 -22.16 -30.58
C HIS A 598 10.77 -22.49 -32.02
N CYS A 599 10.40 -21.65 -33.00
CA CYS A 599 10.87 -21.80 -34.38
C CYS A 599 12.40 -21.68 -34.49
N ARG A 600 13.00 -20.78 -33.71
CA ARG A 600 14.47 -20.69 -33.55
C ARG A 600 15.05 -21.97 -32.95
N ALA A 601 14.51 -22.44 -31.83
CA ALA A 601 15.00 -23.63 -31.12
C ALA A 601 14.98 -24.90 -32.01
N HIS A 602 13.95 -25.04 -32.86
CA HIS A 602 13.80 -26.15 -33.80
C HIS A 602 14.37 -25.88 -35.21
N ARG A 603 14.99 -24.71 -35.44
CA ARG A 603 15.51 -24.28 -36.75
C ARG A 603 14.50 -24.40 -37.90
N ASN A 604 13.21 -24.16 -37.64
CA ASN A 604 12.17 -24.22 -38.66
C ASN A 604 12.09 -22.89 -39.43
N GLU A 605 12.66 -22.89 -40.63
CA GLU A 605 12.72 -21.72 -41.51
C GLU A 605 11.33 -21.30 -42.02
N THR A 606 10.51 -22.26 -42.46
CA THR A 606 9.25 -21.99 -43.18
C THR A 606 8.21 -21.29 -42.31
N VAL A 607 7.99 -21.79 -41.09
CA VAL A 607 7.07 -21.18 -40.12
C VAL A 607 7.70 -19.92 -39.57
N GLY A 608 8.98 -19.98 -39.16
CA GLY A 608 9.65 -18.87 -38.50
C GLY A 608 9.72 -17.59 -39.33
N LYS A 609 9.91 -17.66 -40.66
CA LYS A 609 9.85 -16.48 -41.55
C LYS A 609 8.45 -15.84 -41.61
N ARG A 610 7.38 -16.63 -41.68
CA ARG A 610 5.99 -16.12 -41.64
C ARG A 610 5.65 -15.47 -40.31
N ILE A 611 6.10 -16.05 -39.19
CA ILE A 611 5.91 -15.47 -37.86
C ILE A 611 6.70 -14.16 -37.73
N ALA A 612 7.94 -14.13 -38.23
CA ALA A 612 8.79 -12.95 -38.21
C ALA A 612 8.13 -11.74 -38.91
N GLU A 613 7.56 -11.94 -40.09
CA GLU A 613 6.80 -10.90 -40.81
C GLU A 613 5.61 -10.39 -40.00
N ARG A 614 4.83 -11.30 -39.39
CA ARG A 614 3.66 -10.93 -38.58
C ARG A 614 4.05 -10.15 -37.32
N VAL A 615 5.09 -10.59 -36.61
CA VAL A 615 5.60 -9.92 -35.40
C VAL A 615 6.09 -8.50 -35.71
N ILE A 616 6.75 -8.30 -36.85
CA ILE A 616 7.20 -6.97 -37.33
C ILE A 616 5.99 -6.05 -37.57
N THR A 617 4.89 -6.56 -38.12
CA THR A 617 3.69 -5.76 -38.37
C THR A 617 2.95 -5.36 -37.10
N LEU A 618 2.99 -6.17 -36.04
CA LEU A 618 2.25 -5.93 -34.81
C LEU A 618 2.93 -4.91 -33.88
N GLU A 619 4.25 -5.01 -33.69
CA GLU A 619 5.01 -4.07 -32.85
C GLU A 619 6.32 -3.65 -33.51
N PRO A 620 6.27 -2.76 -34.52
CA PRO A 620 7.48 -2.28 -35.16
C PRO A 620 8.39 -1.53 -34.17
N GLU A 621 7.87 -0.87 -33.16
CA GLU A 621 8.69 0.03 -32.32
C GLU A 621 9.48 -0.65 -31.19
N ASN A 622 9.22 -1.93 -30.88
CA ASN A 622 9.80 -2.61 -29.73
C ASN A 622 11.17 -3.23 -30.04
N SER A 623 12.25 -2.63 -29.52
CA SER A 623 13.64 -3.04 -29.80
C SER A 623 13.97 -4.47 -29.34
N SER A 624 13.29 -5.00 -28.31
CA SER A 624 13.49 -6.38 -27.82
C SER A 624 13.05 -7.43 -28.86
N ILE A 625 12.01 -7.13 -29.62
CA ILE A 625 11.46 -7.99 -30.67
C ILE A 625 12.42 -8.07 -31.87
N TRP A 626 13.02 -6.94 -32.27
CA TRP A 626 14.03 -6.91 -33.34
C TRP A 626 15.29 -7.71 -33.00
N LEU A 627 15.69 -7.72 -31.72
CA LEU A 627 16.78 -8.57 -31.25
C LEU A 627 16.41 -10.07 -31.32
N GLN A 628 15.17 -10.43 -30.96
CA GLN A 628 14.70 -11.82 -31.11
C GLN A 628 14.67 -12.27 -32.56
N LEU A 629 14.25 -11.40 -33.49
CA LEU A 629 14.26 -11.65 -34.93
C LEU A 629 15.69 -11.84 -35.47
N SER A 630 16.62 -10.96 -35.08
CA SER A 630 18.04 -11.10 -35.47
C SER A 630 18.61 -12.43 -35.00
N ASN A 631 18.31 -12.84 -33.77
CA ASN A 631 18.74 -14.13 -33.23
C ASN A 631 18.11 -15.32 -33.97
N PHE A 632 16.85 -15.22 -34.41
CA PHE A 632 16.21 -16.25 -35.23
C PHE A 632 16.90 -16.39 -36.59
N TYR A 633 17.07 -15.28 -37.34
CA TYR A 633 17.72 -15.28 -38.65
C TYR A 633 19.16 -15.78 -38.59
N SER A 634 19.90 -15.46 -37.52
CA SER A 634 21.25 -15.99 -37.30
C SER A 634 21.26 -17.51 -37.11
N GLU A 635 20.26 -18.08 -36.44
CA GLU A 635 20.21 -19.52 -36.12
C GLU A 635 19.80 -20.37 -37.32
N ILE A 636 18.99 -19.82 -38.24
CA ILE A 636 18.65 -20.47 -39.51
C ILE A 636 19.71 -20.25 -40.61
N GLY A 637 20.80 -19.53 -40.31
CA GLY A 637 21.91 -19.29 -41.23
C GLY A 637 21.72 -18.12 -42.21
N ASP A 638 20.68 -17.31 -42.04
CA ASP A 638 20.40 -16.11 -42.84
C ASP A 638 21.08 -14.88 -42.21
N PHE A 639 22.41 -14.84 -42.34
CA PHE A 639 23.24 -13.82 -41.70
C PHE A 639 23.00 -12.42 -42.26
N GLU A 640 22.54 -12.30 -43.50
CA GLU A 640 22.24 -11.02 -44.14
C GLU A 640 21.00 -10.38 -43.50
N MET A 641 19.89 -11.13 -43.39
CA MET A 641 18.69 -10.67 -42.69
C MET A 641 18.92 -10.47 -41.19
N SER A 642 19.76 -11.30 -40.57
CA SER A 642 20.13 -11.12 -39.14
C SER A 642 20.86 -9.80 -38.90
N LYS A 643 21.76 -9.40 -39.81
CA LYS A 643 22.47 -8.14 -39.71
C LYS A 643 21.53 -6.95 -39.94
N GLN A 644 20.71 -7.01 -41.00
CA GLN A 644 19.72 -5.97 -41.30
C GLN A 644 18.75 -5.72 -40.14
N THR A 645 18.22 -6.79 -39.54
CA THR A 645 17.32 -6.68 -38.37
C THR A 645 18.01 -6.13 -37.12
N ARG A 646 19.30 -6.43 -36.93
CA ARG A 646 20.11 -5.88 -35.83
C ARG A 646 20.41 -4.40 -36.00
N ASP A 647 20.70 -3.98 -37.23
CA ASP A 647 20.91 -2.58 -37.59
C ASP A 647 19.62 -1.77 -37.40
N VAL A 648 18.46 -2.33 -37.75
CA VAL A 648 17.14 -1.74 -37.45
C VAL A 648 16.87 -1.67 -35.95
N ALA A 649 17.21 -2.71 -35.17
CA ALA A 649 17.07 -2.70 -33.71
C ALA A 649 17.91 -1.59 -33.06
N LEU A 650 19.16 -1.42 -33.53
CA LEU A 650 20.09 -0.38 -33.09
C LEU A 650 19.59 1.01 -33.49
N ALA A 651 19.18 1.20 -34.75
CA ALA A 651 18.64 2.46 -35.24
C ALA A 651 17.38 2.88 -34.47
N ARG A 652 16.49 1.93 -34.13
CA ARG A 652 15.27 2.20 -33.35
C ARG A 652 15.54 2.43 -31.87
N LYS A 653 16.52 1.74 -31.28
CA LYS A 653 17.01 2.05 -29.94
C LYS A 653 17.59 3.47 -29.89
N MET A 654 18.42 3.83 -30.87
CA MET A 654 18.96 5.18 -31.02
C MET A 654 17.87 6.22 -31.30
N LEU A 655 16.79 5.88 -32.02
CA LEU A 655 15.63 6.75 -32.24
C LEU A 655 14.74 6.89 -31.01
N ARG A 656 14.57 5.86 -30.17
CA ARG A 656 13.90 5.97 -28.86
C ARG A 656 14.74 6.82 -27.92
N ASP A 657 16.03 6.54 -27.80
CA ASP A 657 16.96 7.36 -27.04
C ASP A 657 16.96 8.80 -27.59
N MET A 658 16.88 8.97 -28.92
CA MET A 658 16.67 10.26 -29.58
C MET A 658 15.27 10.85 -29.46
N HIS A 659 14.21 10.11 -29.12
CA HIS A 659 12.87 10.67 -28.87
C HIS A 659 12.73 11.09 -27.40
N THR A 660 13.37 10.37 -26.48
CA THR A 660 13.63 10.83 -25.11
C THR A 660 14.55 12.06 -25.10
N ILE A 661 15.47 12.16 -26.08
CA ILE A 661 16.34 13.32 -26.31
C ILE A 661 15.70 14.37 -27.25
N ARG A 662 14.72 14.07 -28.12
CA ARG A 662 14.05 15.03 -29.05
C ARG A 662 12.78 15.66 -28.47
N SER A 663 12.25 15.16 -27.36
CA SER A 663 11.50 16.01 -26.43
C SER A 663 12.41 17.02 -25.69
N LEU A 664 13.73 17.03 -25.99
CA LEU A 664 14.73 18.00 -25.56
C LEU A 664 15.53 18.54 -26.78
N LYS A 665 14.90 19.46 -27.54
CA LYS A 665 15.51 20.46 -28.46
C LYS A 665 16.11 19.90 -29.79
N ILE A 666 15.95 20.45 -31.01
CA ILE A 666 15.40 21.69 -31.61
C ILE A 666 15.10 21.39 -33.10
N GLY A 667 14.18 22.12 -33.73
CA GLY A 667 14.14 22.30 -35.18
C GLY A 667 14.01 23.78 -35.55
N ASP A 668 15.10 24.39 -35.99
CA ASP A 668 15.11 25.72 -36.63
C ASP A 668 14.65 25.58 -38.10
N ASN A 669 13.49 26.13 -38.43
CA ASN A 669 13.33 27.26 -39.37
C ASN A 669 11.86 27.43 -39.79
N GLU A 670 11.41 28.68 -39.63
CA GLU A 670 10.31 29.39 -40.30
C GLU A 670 9.05 28.59 -40.65
N ILE A 671 7.98 28.78 -39.86
CA ILE A 671 6.59 28.97 -40.32
C ILE A 671 5.78 29.60 -39.17
N GLU A 672 4.84 30.46 -39.57
CA GLU A 672 4.04 31.44 -38.84
C GLU A 672 3.40 31.04 -37.50
N PHE A 673 3.33 32.07 -36.64
CA PHE A 673 2.49 32.21 -35.45
C PHE A 673 1.07 31.66 -35.66
N LEU A 674 0.71 30.61 -34.92
CA LEU A 674 -0.67 30.32 -34.56
C LEU A 674 -0.73 29.87 -33.09
N ASP A 675 -1.50 30.63 -32.32
CA ASP A 675 -1.74 30.52 -30.89
C ASP A 675 -2.05 29.07 -30.46
N LEU A 676 -1.31 28.57 -29.47
CA LEU A 676 -1.68 27.37 -28.71
C LEU A 676 -2.30 27.77 -27.36
N PRO A 677 -3.32 27.03 -26.88
CA PRO A 677 -4.17 27.46 -25.79
C PRO A 677 -3.48 27.29 -24.42
N SER A 678 -3.77 28.24 -23.53
CA SER A 678 -3.46 28.17 -22.11
C SER A 678 -3.92 26.85 -21.50
N CYS A 679 -2.98 26.02 -21.07
CA CYS A 679 -3.26 24.85 -20.23
C CYS A 679 -3.40 25.32 -18.78
N SER A 680 -4.64 25.44 -18.30
CA SER A 680 -4.95 25.60 -16.88
C SER A 680 -5.15 24.23 -16.25
N SER A 681 -4.13 23.73 -15.54
CA SER A 681 -4.29 22.65 -14.57
C SER A 681 -4.73 23.26 -13.24
N GLU A 682 -5.93 22.93 -12.77
CA GLU A 682 -6.40 23.27 -11.41
C GLU A 682 -5.70 22.37 -10.38
N HIS A 683 -4.43 22.66 -10.11
CA HIS A 683 -3.73 22.23 -8.91
C HIS A 683 -3.76 23.39 -7.90
N GLY A 684 -3.76 23.06 -6.60
CA GLY A 684 -3.60 24.05 -5.53
C GLY A 684 -2.53 25.05 -5.92
N LEU A 685 -2.89 26.33 -5.96
CA LEU A 685 -2.09 27.40 -6.54
C LEU A 685 -0.76 27.52 -5.78
N LYS A 686 0.28 26.83 -6.25
CA LYS A 686 1.66 27.10 -5.82
C LYS A 686 1.97 28.55 -6.16
N ILE A 687 2.45 29.31 -5.17
CA ILE A 687 2.67 30.74 -5.36
C ILE A 687 4.03 30.92 -6.04
N LEU A 688 3.99 31.31 -7.31
CA LEU A 688 5.18 31.51 -8.11
C LEU A 688 5.86 32.84 -7.72
N VAL A 689 7.11 32.76 -7.28
CA VAL A 689 7.98 33.89 -6.99
C VAL A 689 9.11 33.89 -8.01
N ASN A 690 8.91 34.59 -9.12
CA ASN A 690 9.90 34.69 -10.20
C ASN A 690 10.93 35.78 -9.88
N VAL A 691 12.23 35.46 -9.96
CA VAL A 691 13.33 36.43 -9.72
C VAL A 691 13.25 37.66 -10.63
N ASP A 692 12.72 37.51 -11.84
CA ASP A 692 12.53 38.61 -12.80
C ASP A 692 11.53 39.65 -12.30
N SER A 693 10.50 39.20 -11.57
CA SER A 693 9.49 40.09 -10.97
C SER A 693 10.08 40.98 -9.87
N PHE A 694 11.30 40.67 -9.39
CA PHE A 694 12.04 41.46 -8.42
C PHE A 694 13.18 42.28 -9.06
N GLY A 695 13.19 42.40 -10.40
CA GLY A 695 14.10 43.27 -11.15
C GLY A 695 15.39 42.58 -11.61
N ALA A 696 15.44 41.25 -11.63
CA ALA A 696 16.57 40.53 -12.21
C ALA A 696 16.63 40.72 -13.74
N VAL A 697 17.80 41.03 -14.27
CA VAL A 697 18.08 41.30 -15.69
C VAL A 697 18.48 40.04 -16.43
N GLY A 698 19.19 39.10 -15.81
CA GLY A 698 19.45 37.77 -16.40
C GLY A 698 20.25 37.78 -17.70
N ASP A 699 21.16 38.75 -17.88
CA ASP A 699 22.05 38.93 -19.03
C ASP A 699 23.48 38.37 -18.81
N GLY A 700 23.78 37.90 -17.61
CA GLY A 700 25.07 37.36 -17.17
C GLY A 700 26.11 38.43 -16.82
N VAL A 701 25.74 39.71 -16.84
CA VAL A 701 26.65 40.86 -16.64
C VAL A 701 26.15 41.80 -15.54
N SER A 702 24.84 42.04 -15.50
CA SER A 702 24.18 42.87 -14.50
C SER A 702 24.13 42.16 -13.15
N ASP A 703 24.40 42.88 -12.06
CA ASP A 703 24.35 42.30 -10.71
C ASP A 703 22.89 42.06 -10.27
N ASP A 704 22.47 40.80 -10.34
CA ASP A 704 21.12 40.35 -10.02
C ASP A 704 20.95 39.97 -8.55
N THR A 705 22.00 40.13 -7.73
CA THR A 705 22.02 39.71 -6.32
C THR A 705 20.83 40.25 -5.53
N LYS A 706 20.51 41.54 -5.71
CA LYS A 706 19.45 42.16 -4.91
C LYS A 706 18.06 41.63 -5.26
N ALA A 707 17.83 41.30 -6.52
CA ALA A 707 16.59 40.69 -6.97
C ALA A 707 16.43 39.29 -6.35
N PHE A 708 17.49 38.48 -6.35
CA PHE A 708 17.51 37.17 -5.69
C PHE A 708 17.25 37.26 -4.18
N GLU A 709 17.89 38.20 -3.47
CA GLU A 709 17.63 38.42 -2.04
C GLU A 709 16.17 38.77 -1.75
N ASN A 710 15.57 39.63 -2.57
CA ASN A 710 14.19 40.06 -2.37
C ASN A 710 13.19 38.95 -2.73
N ALA A 711 13.43 38.23 -3.84
CA ALA A 711 12.64 37.07 -4.24
C ALA A 711 12.72 35.96 -3.19
N TRP A 712 13.91 35.67 -2.64
CA TRP A 712 14.06 34.71 -1.55
C TRP A 712 13.27 35.11 -0.30
N LYS A 713 13.32 36.38 0.12
CA LYS A 713 12.55 36.85 1.30
C LYS A 713 11.05 36.64 1.11
N GLN A 714 10.53 36.91 -0.09
CA GLN A 714 9.13 36.65 -0.40
C GLN A 714 8.82 35.16 -0.40
N ALA A 715 9.60 34.36 -1.14
CA ALA A 715 9.37 32.92 -1.26
C ALA A 715 9.47 32.20 0.08
N CYS A 716 10.50 32.50 0.87
CA CYS A 716 10.74 31.88 2.16
C CYS A 716 9.66 32.23 3.21
N SER A 717 8.97 33.38 3.07
CA SER A 717 7.85 33.75 3.96
C SER A 717 6.47 33.32 3.45
N THR A 718 6.39 32.67 2.29
CA THR A 718 5.14 32.30 1.63
C THR A 718 4.96 30.78 1.62
N GLU A 719 3.82 30.29 2.08
CA GLU A 719 3.48 28.86 2.08
C GLU A 719 3.28 28.32 0.66
N ALA A 720 3.79 27.12 0.38
CA ALA A 720 3.74 26.47 -0.94
C ALA A 720 4.31 27.33 -2.09
N ALA A 721 5.36 28.10 -1.81
CA ALA A 721 5.99 28.97 -2.77
C ALA A 721 6.95 28.22 -3.71
N VAL A 722 7.06 28.71 -4.94
CA VAL A 722 8.05 28.28 -5.93
C VAL A 722 8.95 29.47 -6.26
N LEU A 723 10.18 29.49 -5.74
CA LEU A 723 11.20 30.43 -6.17
C LEU A 723 11.73 29.99 -7.54
N LEU A 724 11.38 30.73 -8.59
CA LEU A 724 11.72 30.39 -9.97
C LEU A 724 12.90 31.23 -10.48
N VAL A 725 13.96 30.54 -10.91
CA VAL A 725 15.00 31.05 -11.80
C VAL A 725 14.66 30.55 -13.22
N PRO A 726 14.17 31.41 -14.11
CA PRO A 726 13.58 30.99 -15.39
C PRO A 726 14.63 30.53 -16.40
N PRO A 727 14.25 29.66 -17.36
CA PRO A 727 15.15 29.12 -18.38
C PRO A 727 15.66 30.17 -19.36
N ASP A 728 16.70 29.82 -20.12
CA ASP A 728 17.30 30.61 -21.22
C ASP A 728 17.83 32.01 -20.80
N ARG A 729 18.01 32.25 -19.49
CA ARG A 729 18.62 33.47 -18.93
C ARG A 729 19.83 33.12 -18.06
N THR A 730 20.73 34.09 -17.87
CA THR A 730 21.95 33.91 -17.08
C THR A 730 22.04 35.00 -16.03
N TYR A 731 22.03 34.66 -14.75
CA TYR A 731 22.00 35.64 -13.66
C TYR A 731 23.37 35.75 -13.00
N LEU A 732 23.97 36.93 -12.99
CA LEU A 732 25.20 37.18 -12.25
C LEU A 732 24.83 37.47 -10.78
N VAL A 733 25.13 36.54 -9.89
CA VAL A 733 24.78 36.64 -8.46
C VAL A 733 26.07 36.64 -7.64
N ASN A 734 26.26 37.64 -6.79
CA ASN A 734 27.40 37.75 -5.88
C ASN A 734 27.22 36.83 -4.65
N ALA A 735 28.23 36.72 -3.79
CA ALA A 735 28.18 35.90 -2.59
C ALA A 735 26.98 36.26 -1.69
N THR A 736 26.05 35.32 -1.56
CA THR A 736 24.72 35.56 -0.96
C THR A 736 24.34 34.42 -0.02
N ARG A 737 23.71 34.79 1.10
CA ARG A 737 23.23 33.84 2.10
C ARG A 737 21.70 33.86 2.14
N PHE A 738 21.10 32.72 1.85
CA PHE A 738 19.67 32.46 1.87
C PHE A 738 19.33 31.71 3.16
N VAL A 739 18.78 32.44 4.13
CA VAL A 739 18.60 31.95 5.50
C VAL A 739 17.12 31.78 5.80
N GLY A 740 16.74 30.62 6.34
CA GLY A 740 15.41 30.32 6.88
C GLY A 740 15.25 30.67 8.37
N PRO A 741 14.22 30.12 9.05
CA PRO A 741 13.28 29.12 8.57
C PRO A 741 12.33 29.67 7.51
N CYS A 742 11.95 28.82 6.57
CA CYS A 742 10.94 29.15 5.55
C CYS A 742 9.59 28.51 5.89
N ALA A 743 8.52 29.03 5.30
CA ALA A 743 7.21 28.39 5.31
C ALA A 743 7.24 27.02 4.62
N GLU A 744 6.26 26.17 4.92
CA GLU A 744 6.20 24.78 4.43
C GLU A 744 6.03 24.73 2.89
N ASP A 745 6.51 23.62 2.31
CA ASP A 745 6.43 23.30 0.87
C ASP A 745 7.14 24.28 -0.08
N LEU A 746 8.24 24.90 0.36
CA LEU A 746 9.08 25.74 -0.51
C LEU A 746 9.84 24.90 -1.55
N ILE A 747 9.69 25.29 -2.82
CA ILE A 747 10.44 24.74 -3.96
C ILE A 747 11.35 25.82 -4.53
N VAL A 748 12.64 25.50 -4.67
CA VAL A 748 13.63 26.31 -5.40
C VAL A 748 13.80 25.70 -6.79
N GLN A 749 13.14 26.30 -7.77
CA GLN A 749 13.14 25.86 -9.17
C GLN A 749 14.22 26.59 -9.98
N ILE A 750 15.33 25.92 -10.30
CA ILE A 750 16.45 26.48 -11.07
C ILE A 750 16.44 25.92 -12.49
N ASN A 751 15.83 26.65 -13.43
CA ASN A 751 15.82 26.29 -14.85
C ASN A 751 16.81 27.11 -15.70
N GLY A 752 17.16 28.31 -15.24
CA GLY A 752 18.18 29.18 -15.87
C GLY A 752 19.59 28.93 -15.36
N ASN A 753 20.52 29.79 -15.80
CA ASN A 753 21.91 29.75 -15.35
C ASN A 753 22.15 30.78 -14.25
N ILE A 754 22.88 30.41 -13.21
CA ILE A 754 23.39 31.32 -12.18
C ILE A 754 24.91 31.31 -12.29
N VAL A 755 25.54 32.47 -12.44
CA VAL A 755 26.98 32.62 -12.66
C VAL A 755 27.60 33.45 -11.55
N ALA A 756 28.75 33.02 -11.06
CA ALA A 756 29.50 33.75 -10.04
C ALA A 756 30.39 34.85 -10.65
N PRO A 757 30.69 35.93 -9.89
CA PRO A 757 31.76 36.85 -10.23
C PRO A 757 33.08 36.11 -10.42
N ASP A 758 33.76 36.35 -11.54
CA ASP A 758 34.95 35.61 -11.94
C ASP A 758 36.25 36.19 -11.35
N GLU A 759 36.27 37.48 -10.99
CA GLU A 759 37.44 38.18 -10.47
C GLU A 759 37.66 37.96 -8.96
N PRO A 760 38.73 37.25 -8.53
CA PRO A 760 38.97 36.98 -7.11
C PRO A 760 39.16 38.24 -6.26
N LYS A 761 39.67 39.32 -6.86
CA LYS A 761 39.88 40.61 -6.20
C LYS A 761 38.58 41.34 -5.86
N ASN A 762 37.51 41.05 -6.59
CA ASN A 762 36.22 41.70 -6.45
C ASN A 762 35.25 40.84 -5.63
N TRP A 763 35.69 39.71 -5.08
CA TRP A 763 34.87 38.83 -4.27
C TRP A 763 34.47 39.49 -2.94
N ASP A 764 33.27 39.22 -2.46
CA ASP A 764 32.77 39.82 -1.21
C ASP A 764 33.66 39.42 -0.01
N PRO A 765 34.35 40.39 0.64
CA PRO A 765 35.23 40.09 1.77
C PRO A 765 34.47 39.59 3.01
N ARG A 766 33.14 39.79 3.08
CA ARG A 766 32.31 39.29 4.18
C ARG A 766 32.05 37.79 4.06
N ASN A 767 32.09 37.25 2.85
CA ASN A 767 31.81 35.85 2.54
C ASN A 767 32.95 35.22 1.72
N PRO A 768 34.20 35.19 2.25
CA PRO A 768 35.38 34.83 1.46
C PRO A 768 35.44 33.35 1.05
N ARG A 769 34.55 32.51 1.60
CA ARG A 769 34.59 31.05 1.47
C ARG A 769 33.28 30.44 0.94
N THR A 770 32.28 31.25 0.65
CA THR A 770 30.93 30.77 0.30
C THR A 770 30.31 31.64 -0.78
N TRP A 771 29.63 31.03 -1.75
CA TRP A 771 28.89 31.74 -2.80
C TRP A 771 27.38 31.67 -2.59
N LEU A 772 26.71 30.58 -2.98
CA LEU A 772 25.28 30.37 -2.76
C LEU A 772 25.10 29.52 -1.50
N TYR A 773 24.85 30.19 -0.38
CA TYR A 773 24.80 29.54 0.92
C TYR A 773 23.38 29.51 1.47
N PHE A 774 22.81 28.32 1.60
CA PHE A 774 21.48 28.07 2.12
C PHE A 774 21.58 27.50 3.54
N SER A 775 20.84 28.08 4.49
CA SER A 775 20.83 27.54 5.85
C SER A 775 19.53 27.67 6.61
N LYS A 776 19.36 26.81 7.63
CA LYS A 776 18.17 26.73 8.48
C LYS A 776 16.90 26.41 7.69
N LEU A 777 17.01 25.51 6.71
CA LEU A 777 15.89 25.07 5.89
C LEU A 777 15.30 23.76 6.42
N ASN A 778 13.99 23.57 6.26
CA ASN A 778 13.31 22.32 6.58
C ASN A 778 12.31 21.99 5.46
N GLY A 779 12.40 20.79 4.88
CA GLY A 779 11.42 20.33 3.87
C GLY A 779 11.52 21.04 2.51
N VAL A 780 12.67 21.61 2.16
CA VAL A 780 12.86 22.39 0.94
C VAL A 780 13.35 21.51 -0.21
N ILE A 781 12.75 21.68 -1.39
CA ILE A 781 13.12 20.95 -2.61
C ILE A 781 13.86 21.89 -3.57
N PHE A 782 15.09 21.53 -3.94
CA PHE A 782 15.84 22.16 -5.01
C PHE A 782 15.72 21.30 -6.27
N GLN A 783 15.19 21.87 -7.36
CA GLN A 783 15.01 21.10 -8.59
C GLN A 783 15.16 21.96 -9.84
N GLY A 784 15.46 21.31 -10.96
CA GLY A 784 15.52 21.94 -12.28
C GLY A 784 16.73 21.50 -13.07
N HIS A 785 16.81 21.94 -14.32
CA HIS A 785 17.88 21.58 -15.26
C HIS A 785 18.86 22.73 -15.53
N GLY A 786 18.78 23.79 -14.71
CA GLY A 786 19.65 24.96 -14.81
C GLY A 786 21.08 24.68 -14.35
N VAL A 787 21.98 25.61 -14.68
CA VAL A 787 23.41 25.51 -14.41
C VAL A 787 23.85 26.52 -13.36
N ILE A 788 24.54 26.05 -12.33
CA ILE A 788 25.24 26.88 -11.34
C ILE A 788 26.73 26.88 -11.73
N ASP A 789 27.21 27.96 -12.32
CA ASP A 789 28.60 28.11 -12.79
C ASP A 789 29.40 28.99 -11.83
N GLY A 790 30.41 28.40 -11.19
CA GLY A 790 31.27 29.13 -10.25
C GLY A 790 32.37 29.97 -10.89
N SER A 791 32.50 30.06 -12.21
CA SER A 791 33.50 30.93 -12.86
C SER A 791 34.95 30.71 -12.37
N GLY A 792 35.34 29.48 -12.05
CA GLY A 792 36.57 29.15 -11.31
C GLY A 792 37.90 29.41 -12.03
N ARG A 793 37.91 29.68 -13.35
CA ARG A 793 39.15 29.74 -14.15
C ARG A 793 40.21 30.70 -13.59
N LYS A 794 39.82 31.93 -13.21
CA LYS A 794 40.75 32.92 -12.64
C LYS A 794 41.21 32.55 -11.23
N TRP A 795 40.32 31.94 -10.43
CA TRP A 795 40.64 31.40 -9.11
C TRP A 795 41.70 30.29 -9.18
N TRP A 796 41.54 29.35 -10.11
CA TRP A 796 42.49 28.28 -10.33
C TRP A 796 43.86 28.80 -10.79
N ALA A 797 43.89 29.83 -11.65
CA ALA A 797 45.13 30.48 -12.08
C ALA A 797 45.85 31.22 -10.94
N ALA A 798 45.09 31.79 -9.99
CA ALA A 798 45.62 32.45 -8.81
C ALA A 798 46.03 31.47 -7.69
N SER A 799 45.65 30.19 -7.78
CA SER A 799 45.90 29.20 -6.73
C SER A 799 47.40 28.90 -6.54
N CYS A 800 47.83 28.82 -5.28
CA CYS A 800 49.18 28.37 -4.93
C CYS A 800 49.46 26.90 -5.32
N LYS A 801 48.40 26.10 -5.53
CA LYS A 801 48.52 24.72 -6.01
C LYS A 801 48.90 24.65 -7.50
N LYS A 802 48.56 25.67 -8.30
CA LYS A 802 49.08 25.82 -9.68
C LYS A 802 50.44 26.51 -9.73
N ASN A 803 50.66 27.55 -8.94
CA ASN A 803 51.95 28.24 -8.86
C ASN A 803 52.34 28.51 -7.40
N LYS A 804 53.36 27.81 -6.90
CA LYS A 804 53.83 27.92 -5.51
C LYS A 804 54.29 29.32 -5.09
N LYS A 805 54.52 30.24 -6.03
CA LYS A 805 54.82 31.65 -5.73
C LYS A 805 53.58 32.46 -5.34
N ASN A 806 52.39 31.99 -5.68
CA ASN A 806 51.13 32.65 -5.31
C ASN A 806 50.83 32.41 -3.81
N PRO A 807 50.15 33.35 -3.13
CA PRO A 807 49.69 33.13 -1.77
C PRO A 807 48.66 31.99 -1.72
N CYS A 808 48.77 31.10 -0.72
CA CYS A 808 47.77 30.07 -0.49
C CYS A 808 46.53 30.65 0.19
N VAL A 809 45.62 31.17 -0.63
CA VAL A 809 44.32 31.71 -0.19
C VAL A 809 43.22 30.73 -0.58
N GLY A 810 42.24 30.59 0.30
CA GLY A 810 41.05 29.80 0.03
C GLY A 810 40.13 30.45 -1.02
N ALA A 811 39.42 29.62 -1.79
CA ALA A 811 38.38 30.03 -2.73
C ALA A 811 36.96 29.65 -2.24
N PRO A 812 35.88 30.27 -2.74
CA PRO A 812 34.52 29.99 -2.31
C PRO A 812 34.00 28.63 -2.78
N THR A 813 33.14 28.01 -1.95
CA THR A 813 32.28 26.89 -2.36
C THR A 813 31.07 27.41 -3.12
N ALA A 814 30.69 26.76 -4.22
CA ALA A 814 29.64 27.27 -5.10
C ALA A 814 28.24 27.14 -4.49
N LEU A 815 27.83 25.93 -4.09
CA LEU A 815 26.56 25.68 -3.43
C LEU A 815 26.79 25.04 -2.06
N THR A 816 26.22 25.63 -1.01
CA THR A 816 26.27 25.09 0.36
C THR A 816 24.87 24.95 0.94
N ILE A 817 24.54 23.77 1.47
CA ILE A 817 23.38 23.53 2.32
C ILE A 817 23.90 23.26 3.73
N ASP A 818 23.54 24.12 4.68
CA ASP A 818 24.07 24.07 6.04
C ASP A 818 22.97 24.14 7.10
N HIS A 819 23.11 23.44 8.23
CA HIS A 819 22.14 23.46 9.34
C HIS A 819 20.68 23.25 8.87
N SER A 820 20.43 22.28 8.00
CA SER A 820 19.12 22.07 7.36
C SER A 820 18.65 20.63 7.45
N SER A 821 17.35 20.41 7.34
CA SER A 821 16.72 19.08 7.47
C SER A 821 15.73 18.77 6.36
N ASN A 822 15.58 17.50 5.99
CA ASN A 822 14.60 17.04 4.98
C ASN A 822 14.74 17.79 3.65
N ILE A 823 15.96 17.82 3.12
CA ILE A 823 16.27 18.55 1.89
C ILE A 823 16.36 17.58 0.72
N GLU A 824 15.74 17.93 -0.40
CA GLU A 824 15.84 17.19 -1.65
C GLU A 824 16.50 18.06 -2.72
N VAL A 825 17.46 17.49 -3.45
CA VAL A 825 18.13 18.13 -4.59
C VAL A 825 18.06 17.21 -5.80
N ASN A 826 17.44 17.67 -6.89
CA ASN A 826 17.21 16.84 -8.07
C ASN A 826 17.53 17.58 -9.38
N GLY A 827 18.39 16.99 -10.21
CA GLY A 827 18.60 17.39 -11.62
C GLY A 827 19.55 18.58 -11.86
N LEU A 828 20.06 19.21 -10.80
CA LEU A 828 20.91 20.41 -10.93
C LEU A 828 22.26 20.10 -11.56
N THR A 829 22.79 21.06 -12.34
CA THR A 829 24.17 21.04 -12.83
C THR A 829 25.00 22.08 -12.07
N VAL A 830 26.10 21.67 -11.44
CA VAL A 830 27.05 22.58 -10.77
C VAL A 830 28.41 22.45 -11.46
N GLN A 831 28.89 23.51 -12.08
CA GLN A 831 30.12 23.47 -12.87
C GLN A 831 31.13 24.55 -12.51
N ASN A 832 32.39 24.31 -12.88
CA ASN A 832 33.49 25.27 -12.79
C ASN A 832 33.59 25.99 -11.44
N SER A 833 33.35 25.27 -10.34
CA SER A 833 33.39 25.89 -9.01
C SER A 833 34.80 26.37 -8.65
N GLN A 834 34.87 27.48 -7.92
CA GLN A 834 36.13 28.11 -7.54
C GLN A 834 36.94 27.20 -6.61
N GLN A 835 36.25 26.52 -5.69
CA GLN A 835 36.78 25.42 -4.88
C GLN A 835 35.80 24.22 -4.93
N MET A 836 34.99 24.00 -3.90
CA MET A 836 34.05 22.87 -3.86
C MET A 836 32.77 23.20 -4.64
N HIS A 837 32.17 22.21 -5.30
CA HIS A 837 30.94 22.42 -6.08
C HIS A 837 29.72 22.43 -5.18
N PHE A 838 29.50 21.36 -4.41
CA PHE A 838 28.33 21.22 -3.57
C PHE A 838 28.72 20.71 -2.18
N ALA A 839 28.51 21.51 -1.14
CA ALA A 839 28.73 21.13 0.25
C ALA A 839 27.42 20.92 1.02
N VAL A 840 27.35 19.83 1.78
CA VAL A 840 26.31 19.58 2.79
C VAL A 840 26.96 19.54 4.16
N SER A 841 26.55 20.46 5.03
CA SER A 841 27.17 20.71 6.32
C SER A 841 26.13 20.74 7.44
N HIS A 842 26.43 20.15 8.60
CA HIS A 842 25.56 20.19 9.80
C HIS A 842 24.07 19.87 9.53
N SER A 843 23.79 18.98 8.57
CA SER A 843 22.44 18.76 8.05
C SER A 843 21.99 17.32 8.22
N GLU A 844 20.68 17.09 8.20
CA GLU A 844 20.08 15.77 8.42
C GLU A 844 19.02 15.44 7.37
N SER A 845 18.97 14.19 6.91
CA SER A 845 17.97 13.73 5.93
C SER A 845 18.06 14.54 4.62
N VAL A 846 19.24 14.50 3.98
CA VAL A 846 19.49 15.20 2.72
C VAL A 846 19.58 14.18 1.59
N ARG A 847 18.79 14.38 0.53
CA ARG A 847 18.71 13.49 -0.62
C ARG A 847 19.14 14.20 -1.89
N ILE A 848 20.13 13.66 -2.60
CA ILE A 848 20.73 14.24 -3.80
C ILE A 848 20.60 13.24 -4.96
N TYR A 849 19.87 13.62 -6.00
CA TYR A 849 19.55 12.76 -7.14
C TYR A 849 19.87 13.46 -8.47
N ASN A 850 20.39 12.67 -9.43
CA ASN A 850 20.57 13.13 -10.81
C ASN A 850 21.39 14.43 -10.94
N VAL A 851 22.33 14.67 -10.02
CA VAL A 851 23.16 15.89 -10.05
C VAL A 851 24.35 15.67 -10.97
N LEU A 852 24.63 16.68 -11.79
CA LEU A 852 25.82 16.74 -12.64
C LEU A 852 26.81 17.73 -12.04
N VAL A 853 28.03 17.27 -11.78
CA VAL A 853 29.14 18.12 -11.36
C VAL A 853 30.28 18.02 -12.35
N SER A 854 30.78 19.16 -12.83
CA SER A 854 31.86 19.19 -13.83
C SER A 854 32.85 20.35 -13.65
N ALA A 855 34.13 20.02 -13.58
CA ALA A 855 35.24 20.95 -13.73
C ALA A 855 36.41 20.27 -14.48
N PRO A 856 37.36 21.04 -15.05
CA PRO A 856 38.56 20.49 -15.68
C PRO A 856 39.38 19.60 -14.73
N GLU A 857 40.02 18.55 -15.22
CA GLU A 857 40.87 17.65 -14.39
C GLU A 857 42.02 18.38 -13.68
N ASP A 858 42.49 19.50 -14.23
CA ASP A 858 43.56 20.31 -13.66
C ASP A 858 43.06 21.45 -12.74
N SER A 859 41.78 21.45 -12.35
CA SER A 859 41.21 22.42 -11.41
C SER A 859 41.64 22.12 -9.96
N PRO A 860 42.43 22.99 -9.30
CA PRO A 860 43.00 22.69 -7.99
C PRO A 860 41.97 22.77 -6.87
N ASN A 861 42.00 21.79 -5.96
CA ASN A 861 41.17 21.72 -4.75
C ASN A 861 39.66 21.75 -5.02
N THR A 862 39.21 21.19 -6.14
CA THR A 862 37.80 21.17 -6.51
C THR A 862 37.11 19.88 -6.13
N ASP A 863 36.55 19.80 -4.92
CA ASP A 863 35.71 18.66 -4.56
C ASP A 863 34.35 18.76 -5.28
N GLY A 864 33.78 17.61 -5.62
CA GLY A 864 32.45 17.52 -6.20
C GLY A 864 31.38 17.72 -5.14
N ILE A 865 31.01 16.65 -4.44
CA ILE A 865 30.11 16.69 -3.29
C ILE A 865 30.90 16.51 -1.99
N HIS A 866 30.87 17.53 -1.14
CA HIS A 866 31.59 17.57 0.14
C HIS A 866 30.62 17.44 1.33
N LEU A 867 30.79 16.42 2.16
CA LEU A 867 29.94 16.16 3.32
C LEU A 867 30.69 16.41 4.62
N THR A 868 30.14 17.27 5.49
CA THR A 868 30.70 17.59 6.82
C THR A 868 29.61 17.53 7.89
N ALA A 869 29.88 16.90 9.04
CA ALA A 869 29.01 16.93 10.21
C ALA A 869 27.52 16.62 9.93
N SER A 870 27.22 15.75 8.96
CA SER A 870 25.86 15.54 8.43
C SER A 870 25.41 14.08 8.56
N LYS A 871 24.10 13.87 8.73
CA LYS A 871 23.50 12.55 8.99
C LYS A 871 22.44 12.19 7.97
N ASN A 872 22.27 10.89 7.70
CA ASN A 872 21.21 10.38 6.82
C ASN A 872 21.25 11.04 5.42
N VAL A 873 22.43 11.05 4.79
CA VAL A 873 22.62 11.65 3.47
C VAL A 873 22.60 10.57 2.39
N VAL A 874 21.76 10.76 1.38
CA VAL A 874 21.60 9.83 0.25
C VAL A 874 22.04 10.54 -1.03
N ILE A 875 22.96 9.94 -1.79
CA ILE A 875 23.41 10.43 -3.10
C ILE A 875 23.18 9.35 -4.14
N GLN A 876 22.35 9.60 -5.15
CA GLN A 876 22.11 8.61 -6.21
C GLN A 876 22.18 9.19 -7.62
N ASN A 877 22.48 8.31 -8.58
CA ASN A 877 22.41 8.58 -10.04
C ASN A 877 23.15 9.85 -10.48
N SER A 878 24.24 10.20 -9.78
CA SER A 878 24.96 11.46 -9.99
C SER A 878 26.26 11.23 -10.77
N LYS A 879 26.58 12.19 -11.65
CA LYS A 879 27.81 12.19 -12.45
C LYS A 879 28.70 13.33 -12.01
N ILE A 880 29.92 13.00 -11.58
CA ILE A 880 30.81 13.92 -10.92
C ILE A 880 32.20 13.80 -11.54
N GLY A 881 32.70 14.89 -12.11
CA GLY A 881 34.07 15.00 -12.61
C GLY A 881 34.69 16.32 -12.20
N THR A 882 35.83 16.28 -11.53
CA THR A 882 36.52 17.47 -11.02
C THR A 882 38.04 17.25 -11.03
N GLY A 883 38.82 18.23 -10.56
CA GLY A 883 40.26 18.06 -10.33
C GLY A 883 40.66 17.57 -8.94
N ASP A 884 39.69 17.26 -8.05
CA ASP A 884 39.94 16.69 -6.71
C ASP A 884 38.91 15.58 -6.40
N ASP A 885 38.53 15.37 -5.14
CA ASP A 885 37.63 14.27 -4.75
C ASP A 885 36.23 14.43 -5.40
N CYS A 886 35.71 13.40 -6.07
CA CYS A 886 34.33 13.40 -6.58
C CYS A 886 33.34 13.52 -5.41
N ILE A 887 33.54 12.71 -4.39
CA ILE A 887 32.79 12.78 -3.14
C ILE A 887 33.80 12.73 -2.00
N SER A 888 33.76 13.73 -1.12
CA SER A 888 34.59 13.80 0.08
C SER A 888 33.72 13.78 1.33
N ILE A 889 34.02 12.86 2.25
CA ILE A 889 33.31 12.66 3.51
C ILE A 889 34.28 12.97 4.65
N VAL A 890 33.97 13.96 5.47
CA VAL A 890 34.81 14.38 6.60
C VAL A 890 34.13 14.16 7.94
N SER A 891 34.76 14.65 9.01
CA SER A 891 34.35 14.44 10.39
C SER A 891 32.88 14.77 10.66
N GLY A 892 32.27 13.98 11.55
CA GLY A 892 30.91 14.14 12.05
C GLY A 892 29.83 13.56 11.13
N CYS A 893 30.20 12.82 10.09
CA CYS A 893 29.24 12.21 9.17
C CYS A 893 28.80 10.81 9.62
N SER A 894 27.50 10.51 9.53
CA SER A 894 26.97 9.18 9.81
C SER A 894 25.79 8.79 8.93
N ASN A 895 25.66 7.51 8.59
CA ASN A 895 24.57 6.99 7.74
C ASN A 895 24.54 7.67 6.37
N ILE A 896 25.64 7.53 5.62
CA ILE A 896 25.80 8.08 4.28
C ILE A 896 25.61 6.94 3.27
N LYS A 897 24.63 7.07 2.37
CA LYS A 897 24.33 6.06 1.35
C LYS A 897 24.53 6.63 -0.04
N MET A 898 25.27 5.90 -0.88
CA MET A 898 25.58 6.30 -2.24
C MET A 898 25.20 5.17 -3.19
N LYS A 899 24.45 5.48 -4.27
CA LYS A 899 24.05 4.50 -5.29
C LYS A 899 24.25 4.99 -6.71
N THR A 900 24.79 4.17 -7.59
CA THR A 900 24.95 4.51 -9.03
C THR A 900 25.71 5.82 -9.22
N ILE A 901 26.96 5.86 -8.74
CA ILE A 901 27.83 7.05 -8.84
C ILE A 901 28.75 6.93 -10.05
N TYR A 902 28.78 7.93 -10.92
CA TYR A 902 29.77 8.04 -11.99
C TYR A 902 30.82 9.07 -11.58
N CYS A 903 32.04 8.62 -11.27
CA CYS A 903 33.12 9.48 -10.80
C CYS A 903 34.26 9.49 -11.81
N GLY A 904 34.67 10.68 -12.28
CA GLY A 904 35.83 10.83 -13.14
C GLY A 904 35.71 11.93 -14.19
N PRO A 905 36.80 12.69 -14.46
CA PRO A 905 38.12 12.64 -13.81
C PRO A 905 38.11 13.17 -12.35
N GLY A 906 39.20 13.01 -11.60
CA GLY A 906 39.32 13.49 -10.20
C GLY A 906 40.16 12.59 -9.28
N HIS A 907 39.99 12.71 -7.97
CA HIS A 907 40.70 11.94 -6.93
C HIS A 907 39.89 10.78 -6.33
N GLY A 908 38.70 10.49 -6.88
CA GLY A 908 37.88 9.34 -6.45
C GLY A 908 36.88 9.69 -5.35
N ILE A 909 36.49 8.69 -4.57
CA ILE A 909 35.62 8.83 -3.40
C ILE A 909 36.49 8.66 -2.15
N SER A 910 36.51 9.69 -1.31
CA SER A 910 37.43 9.80 -0.18
C SER A 910 36.73 10.04 1.15
N ILE A 911 37.10 9.28 2.19
CA ILE A 911 36.84 9.60 3.59
C ILE A 911 38.11 10.23 4.17
N GLY A 912 38.02 11.47 4.64
CA GLY A 912 39.13 12.24 5.21
C GLY A 912 39.23 13.68 4.73
N SER A 913 40.06 14.53 5.33
CA SER A 913 41.29 14.22 6.08
C SER A 913 41.10 14.27 7.60
N LEU A 914 40.77 13.12 8.20
CA LEU A 914 40.41 13.03 9.62
C LEU A 914 41.65 13.15 10.52
N GLY A 915 41.48 13.70 11.72
CA GLY A 915 42.52 13.76 12.75
C GLY A 915 43.53 14.88 12.55
N LYS A 916 43.26 15.82 11.63
CA LYS A 916 44.16 16.95 11.34
C LYS A 916 44.38 17.79 12.61
N ASP A 917 45.60 18.26 12.82
CA ASP A 917 45.96 19.08 13.99
C ASP A 917 45.64 18.39 15.33
N ASN A 918 45.79 17.06 15.38
CA ASN A 918 45.48 16.19 16.53
C ASN A 918 44.02 16.27 17.00
N SER A 919 43.09 16.54 16.08
CA SER A 919 41.64 16.52 16.34
C SER A 919 41.09 15.10 16.54
N THR A 920 39.92 15.05 17.17
CA THR A 920 39.13 13.82 17.34
C THR A 920 37.99 13.80 16.33
N ASP A 921 38.01 12.85 15.42
CA ASP A 921 37.09 12.79 14.27
C ASP A 921 36.38 11.45 14.14
N PHE A 922 35.12 11.49 13.69
CA PHE A 922 34.26 10.31 13.60
C PHE A 922 33.55 10.24 12.24
N VAL A 923 33.54 9.05 11.63
CA VAL A 923 32.72 8.72 10.46
C VAL A 923 32.14 7.32 10.62
N THR A 924 30.82 7.15 10.45
CA THR A 924 30.16 5.84 10.60
C THR A 924 29.13 5.51 9.55
N ALA A 925 28.90 4.22 9.31
CA ALA A 925 27.80 3.73 8.47
C ALA A 925 27.80 4.39 7.09
N VAL A 926 28.86 4.17 6.32
CA VAL A 926 28.99 4.67 4.94
C VAL A 926 28.82 3.51 3.98
N VAL A 927 27.86 3.60 3.06
CA VAL A 927 27.61 2.58 2.05
C VAL A 927 27.73 3.19 0.67
N LEU A 928 28.55 2.58 -0.19
CA LEU A 928 28.56 2.81 -1.62
C LEU A 928 28.17 1.51 -2.32
N ASP A 929 27.04 1.54 -3.01
CA ASP A 929 26.57 0.44 -3.84
C ASP A 929 26.49 0.88 -5.30
N THR A 930 27.24 0.20 -6.18
CA THR A 930 27.29 0.52 -7.62
C THR A 930 27.97 1.86 -7.91
N ALA A 931 29.23 1.81 -8.34
CA ALA A 931 29.95 2.99 -8.79
C ALA A 931 30.84 2.70 -10.01
N PHE A 932 30.93 3.67 -10.92
CA PHE A 932 31.78 3.64 -12.10
C PHE A 932 32.83 4.73 -11.97
N ILE A 933 34.06 4.33 -11.65
CA ILE A 933 35.17 5.25 -11.42
C ILE A 933 36.12 5.19 -12.61
N LYS A 934 36.32 6.31 -13.31
CA LYS A 934 37.10 6.35 -14.55
C LYS A 934 38.13 7.48 -14.57
N GLY A 935 39.39 7.15 -14.89
CA GLY A 935 40.43 8.15 -15.13
C GLY A 935 40.74 9.01 -13.90
N THR A 936 40.63 8.45 -12.69
CA THR A 936 40.87 9.16 -11.44
C THR A 936 42.24 8.81 -10.84
N MET A 937 42.78 9.69 -9.98
CA MET A 937 43.99 9.41 -9.21
C MET A 937 43.77 8.31 -8.17
N ASN A 938 42.61 8.28 -7.51
CA ASN A 938 42.28 7.22 -6.57
C ASN A 938 40.87 6.69 -6.85
N GLY A 939 40.59 5.45 -6.41
CA GLY A 939 39.26 4.86 -6.45
C GLY A 939 38.52 5.14 -5.14
N LEU A 940 38.72 4.26 -4.17
CA LEU A 940 38.13 4.30 -2.84
C LEU A 940 39.24 4.55 -1.83
N ARG A 941 39.16 5.67 -1.10
CA ARG A 941 40.25 6.13 -0.24
C ARG A 941 39.76 6.48 1.16
N ILE A 942 40.48 6.01 2.18
CA ILE A 942 40.35 6.47 3.57
C ILE A 942 41.69 7.07 3.99
N LYS A 943 41.71 8.35 4.38
CA LYS A 943 42.92 9.10 4.75
C LYS A 943 42.79 9.76 6.12
N THR A 944 43.77 9.53 7.00
CA THR A 944 43.81 10.10 8.35
C THR A 944 45.18 10.65 8.67
N TRP A 945 45.25 11.79 9.37
CA TRP A 945 46.49 12.39 9.84
C TRP A 945 47.05 11.63 11.05
N GLN A 946 48.38 11.51 11.08
CA GLN A 946 49.07 11.06 12.29
C GLN A 946 48.86 12.09 13.41
N GLY A 947 48.65 11.60 14.64
CA GLY A 947 48.35 12.40 15.81
C GLY A 947 46.86 12.48 16.16
N GLY A 948 45.98 12.23 15.19
CA GLY A 948 44.53 12.26 15.36
C GLY A 948 43.98 11.15 16.26
N SER A 949 42.74 11.30 16.69
CA SER A 949 41.98 10.30 17.46
C SER A 949 40.53 10.20 16.97
N GLY A 950 39.75 9.24 17.50
CA GLY A 950 38.39 8.96 17.04
C GLY A 950 38.35 7.70 16.16
N TYR A 951 37.34 7.57 15.28
CA TYR A 951 37.16 6.35 14.50
C TYR A 951 36.46 6.52 13.13
N VAL A 952 36.81 5.64 12.20
CA VAL A 952 36.04 5.31 11.00
C VAL A 952 35.58 3.86 11.12
N ARG A 953 34.26 3.64 11.16
CA ARG A 953 33.70 2.28 11.30
C ARG A 953 32.44 2.03 10.50
N GLY A 954 32.26 0.79 10.05
CA GLY A 954 31.08 0.39 9.30
C GLY A 954 31.04 1.06 7.94
N VAL A 955 32.05 0.80 7.13
CA VAL A 955 32.12 1.30 5.75
C VAL A 955 32.02 0.11 4.80
N ARG A 956 31.07 0.14 3.86
CA ARG A 956 30.89 -0.89 2.84
C ARG A 956 30.98 -0.27 1.45
N TYR A 957 31.94 -0.74 0.67
CA TYR A 957 32.04 -0.44 -0.75
C TYR A 957 31.73 -1.70 -1.55
N GLN A 958 30.66 -1.69 -2.33
CA GLN A 958 30.21 -2.85 -3.11
C GLN A 958 29.88 -2.50 -4.56
N ASN A 959 30.09 -3.47 -5.46
CA ASN A 959 29.74 -3.38 -6.88
C ASN A 959 30.43 -2.22 -7.61
N VAL A 960 31.74 -2.06 -7.44
CA VAL A 960 32.50 -0.93 -8.01
C VAL A 960 33.28 -1.35 -9.26
N GLN A 961 33.08 -0.65 -10.36
CA GLN A 961 33.85 -0.80 -11.59
C GLN A 961 34.85 0.34 -11.77
N MET A 962 36.12 -0.01 -11.99
CA MET A 962 37.21 0.96 -12.14
C MET A 962 37.87 0.87 -13.51
N VAL A 963 38.07 2.00 -14.18
CA VAL A 963 38.74 2.07 -15.48
C VAL A 963 39.81 3.14 -15.43
N ASP A 964 41.05 2.76 -15.71
CA ASP A 964 42.20 3.68 -15.76
C ASP A 964 42.44 4.48 -14.46
N VAL A 965 42.17 3.87 -13.30
CA VAL A 965 42.34 4.49 -11.97
C VAL A 965 43.78 4.32 -11.49
N ALA A 966 44.42 5.37 -10.96
CA ALA A 966 45.83 5.26 -10.58
C ALA A 966 46.04 4.44 -9.30
N ASN A 967 45.24 4.69 -8.24
CA ASN A 967 45.29 3.95 -6.97
C ASN A 967 43.89 3.47 -6.57
N PRO A 968 43.47 2.25 -6.97
CA PRO A 968 42.11 1.75 -6.79
C PRO A 968 41.59 1.74 -5.34
N ILE A 969 42.30 1.10 -4.40
CA ILE A 969 41.88 0.97 -3.00
C ILE A 969 43.00 1.44 -2.08
N ILE A 970 42.71 2.43 -1.22
CA ILE A 970 43.69 3.00 -0.29
C ILE A 970 43.10 3.17 1.12
N ILE A 971 43.82 2.69 2.11
CA ILE A 971 43.76 3.17 3.49
C ILE A 971 45.13 3.74 3.84
N ASP A 972 45.19 4.99 4.26
CA ASP A 972 46.44 5.68 4.61
C ASP A 972 46.29 6.47 5.92
N GLN A 973 46.77 5.88 7.02
CA GLN A 973 46.84 6.54 8.33
C GLN A 973 48.09 7.43 8.50
N PHE A 974 48.97 7.49 7.49
CA PHE A 974 50.19 8.29 7.48
C PHE A 974 50.03 9.55 6.60
N TYR A 975 48.79 9.97 6.36
CA TYR A 975 48.51 11.09 5.47
C TYR A 975 49.11 12.41 5.99
N CYS A 976 49.84 13.11 5.13
CA CYS A 976 50.47 14.40 5.42
C CYS A 976 50.54 15.27 4.16
N ASP A 977 49.71 16.31 4.08
CA ASP A 977 49.77 17.37 3.04
C ASP A 977 50.29 18.71 3.64
N SER A 978 51.12 18.63 4.68
CA SER A 978 51.73 19.80 5.31
C SER A 978 53.03 20.20 4.58
N PRO A 979 53.29 21.50 4.37
CA PRO A 979 54.57 21.97 3.84
C PRO A 979 55.74 21.74 4.81
N LYS A 980 55.47 21.43 6.08
CA LYS A 980 56.47 20.98 7.07
C LYS A 980 56.39 19.45 7.17
N SER A 981 57.54 18.79 7.32
CA SER A 981 57.57 17.34 7.55
C SER A 981 56.71 16.96 8.75
N CYS A 982 55.68 16.14 8.55
CA CYS A 982 54.91 15.60 9.66
C CYS A 982 55.83 14.72 10.52
N GLN A 983 55.80 14.94 11.83
CA GLN A 983 56.48 14.05 12.77
C GLN A 983 55.71 12.74 12.84
N ASN A 984 56.43 11.62 12.91
CA ASN A 984 55.80 10.33 13.20
C ASN A 984 55.19 10.40 14.61
N GLN A 985 53.87 10.24 14.68
CA GLN A 985 53.12 10.23 15.94
C GLN A 985 52.56 8.84 16.20
N THR A 986 52.36 8.53 17.48
CA THR A 986 51.86 7.22 17.96
C THR A 986 50.34 7.14 18.02
N SER A 987 49.60 8.19 17.69
CA SER A 987 48.13 8.14 17.56
C SER A 987 47.71 8.32 16.09
N ALA A 988 46.58 7.72 15.74
CA ALA A 988 45.88 7.93 14.48
C ALA A 988 44.38 7.66 14.72
N VAL A 989 43.52 8.11 13.80
CA VAL A 989 42.08 7.79 13.85
C VAL A 989 41.92 6.29 13.63
N GLU A 990 41.20 5.60 14.52
CA GLU A 990 40.99 4.16 14.43
C GLU A 990 40.20 3.80 13.18
N ILE A 991 40.60 2.77 12.44
CA ILE A 991 39.87 2.30 11.26
C ILE A 991 39.48 0.84 11.51
N SER A 992 38.18 0.58 11.54
CA SER A 992 37.68 -0.78 11.74
C SER A 992 36.41 -1.07 10.94
N GLN A 993 36.09 -2.35 10.73
CA GLN A 993 34.83 -2.77 10.09
C GLN A 993 34.65 -2.16 8.68
N ILE A 994 35.63 -2.38 7.81
CA ILE A 994 35.63 -1.88 6.42
C ILE A 994 35.51 -3.07 5.48
N MET A 995 34.53 -3.03 4.59
CA MET A 995 34.26 -4.08 3.61
C MET A 995 34.42 -3.55 2.19
N TYR A 996 35.20 -4.28 1.39
CA TYR A 996 35.34 -4.11 -0.05
C TYR A 996 34.81 -5.36 -0.74
N GLU A 997 33.79 -5.22 -1.58
CA GLU A 997 33.09 -6.35 -2.20
C GLU A 997 32.82 -6.12 -3.69
N ASN A 998 33.03 -7.15 -4.52
CA ASN A 998 32.69 -7.13 -5.95
C ASN A 998 33.29 -5.92 -6.68
N ILE A 999 34.59 -5.68 -6.50
CA ILE A 999 35.30 -4.55 -7.12
C ILE A 999 36.17 -5.07 -8.26
N SER A 1000 35.97 -4.53 -9.47
CA SER A 1000 36.73 -4.96 -10.65
C SER A 1000 37.25 -3.78 -11.46
N GLY A 1001 38.40 -3.93 -12.13
CA GLY A 1001 38.93 -2.85 -12.95
C GLY A 1001 40.42 -2.86 -13.19
N THR A 1002 40.94 -1.68 -13.53
CA THR A 1002 42.36 -1.47 -13.87
C THR A 1002 43.06 -0.42 -13.01
N SER A 1003 44.30 -0.71 -12.60
CA SER A 1003 45.22 0.16 -11.85
C SER A 1003 46.35 0.71 -12.73
N LYS A 1004 46.74 1.99 -12.58
CA LYS A 1004 48.00 2.51 -13.17
C LYS A 1004 49.21 2.25 -12.27
N SER A 1005 49.01 2.27 -10.95
CA SER A 1005 50.11 2.05 -10.01
C SER A 1005 50.36 0.54 -9.79
N PRO A 1006 51.58 0.16 -9.34
CA PRO A 1006 51.87 -1.22 -8.96
C PRO A 1006 50.98 -1.73 -7.82
N ASN A 1007 50.74 -0.89 -6.82
CA ASN A 1007 49.95 -1.23 -5.65
C ASN A 1007 48.47 -0.92 -5.93
N ALA A 1008 47.74 -1.90 -6.46
CA ALA A 1008 46.32 -1.73 -6.72
C ALA A 1008 45.51 -1.60 -5.42
N MET A 1009 45.98 -2.25 -4.36
CA MET A 1009 45.45 -2.13 -3.00
C MET A 1009 46.59 -1.70 -2.05
N LYS A 1010 46.37 -0.66 -1.25
CA LYS A 1010 47.34 -0.15 -0.27
C LYS A 1010 46.67 0.03 1.10
N PHE A 1011 47.04 -0.79 2.07
CA PHE A 1011 46.62 -0.68 3.47
C PHE A 1011 47.81 -0.24 4.32
N ALA A 1012 47.96 1.07 4.53
CA ALA A 1012 49.03 1.65 5.33
C ALA A 1012 48.48 2.12 6.69
N CYS A 1013 48.49 1.24 7.67
CA CYS A 1013 47.97 1.49 9.01
C CYS A 1013 49.09 1.64 10.04
N SER A 1014 48.84 2.37 11.12
CA SER A 1014 49.79 2.63 12.21
C SER A 1014 49.99 1.39 13.09
N ASP A 1015 51.22 1.15 13.53
CA ASP A 1015 51.53 0.02 14.42
C ASP A 1015 50.90 0.18 15.81
N SER A 1016 50.68 1.42 16.23
CA SER A 1016 50.06 1.77 17.51
C SER A 1016 48.52 1.77 17.47
N VAL A 1017 47.93 1.95 16.29
CA VAL A 1017 46.48 1.97 16.05
C VAL A 1017 46.18 1.20 14.76
N PRO A 1018 46.36 -0.14 14.77
CA PRO A 1018 46.23 -0.95 13.56
C PRO A 1018 44.80 -0.94 13.01
N CYS A 1019 44.65 -1.11 11.70
CA CYS A 1019 43.34 -1.28 11.09
C CYS A 1019 42.81 -2.69 11.38
N ASN A 1020 41.57 -2.81 11.87
CA ASN A 1020 40.99 -4.11 12.28
C ASN A 1020 39.71 -4.44 11.49
N ASN A 1021 39.40 -5.72 11.33
CA ASN A 1021 38.19 -6.18 10.63
C ASN A 1021 38.06 -5.59 9.21
N ILE A 1022 39.16 -5.61 8.45
CA ILE A 1022 39.14 -5.27 7.02
C ILE A 1022 38.76 -6.51 6.22
N VAL A 1023 37.69 -6.43 5.46
CA VAL A 1023 37.13 -7.53 4.67
C VAL A 1023 37.30 -7.24 3.20
N VAL A 1024 37.86 -8.21 2.47
CA VAL A 1024 38.10 -8.12 1.04
C VAL A 1024 37.46 -9.33 0.35
N ASN A 1025 36.40 -9.11 -0.42
CA ASN A 1025 35.64 -10.14 -1.12
C ASN A 1025 35.56 -9.85 -2.62
N ASN A 1026 35.83 -10.85 -3.47
CA ASN A 1026 35.62 -10.78 -4.92
C ASN A 1026 36.24 -9.51 -5.59
N ILE A 1027 37.54 -9.30 -5.40
CA ILE A 1027 38.28 -8.19 -6.01
C ILE A 1027 39.06 -8.65 -7.24
N ASN A 1028 38.97 -7.93 -8.35
CA ASN A 1028 39.69 -8.22 -9.59
C ASN A 1028 40.27 -6.94 -10.22
N LEU A 1029 41.46 -6.55 -9.77
CA LEU A 1029 42.19 -5.36 -10.20
C LEU A 1029 43.47 -5.74 -10.92
N LYS A 1030 43.60 -5.32 -12.18
CA LYS A 1030 44.76 -5.61 -13.05
C LYS A 1030 45.50 -4.34 -13.42
N ARG A 1031 46.78 -4.40 -13.75
CA ARG A 1031 47.46 -3.19 -14.24
C ARG A 1031 47.07 -2.86 -15.67
N THR A 1032 47.00 -1.58 -16.00
CA THR A 1032 46.72 -1.10 -17.37
C THR A 1032 47.82 -1.47 -18.37
N ASP A 1033 49.07 -1.61 -17.91
CA ASP A 1033 50.22 -2.01 -18.75
C ASP A 1033 50.39 -3.54 -18.90
N GLY A 1034 49.44 -4.34 -18.39
CA GLY A 1034 49.46 -5.79 -18.47
C GLY A 1034 50.44 -6.48 -17.50
N LYS A 1035 51.18 -5.74 -16.66
CA LYS A 1035 52.04 -6.31 -15.62
C LYS A 1035 51.22 -6.77 -14.39
N SER A 1036 51.85 -7.48 -13.45
CA SER A 1036 51.20 -7.91 -12.21
C SER A 1036 50.92 -6.73 -11.26
N SER A 1037 49.68 -6.65 -10.78
CA SER A 1037 49.29 -5.78 -9.66
C SER A 1037 49.75 -6.39 -8.32
N GLN A 1038 49.94 -5.56 -7.31
CA GLN A 1038 50.36 -5.94 -5.96
C GLN A 1038 49.46 -5.32 -4.89
N THR A 1039 49.49 -5.92 -3.69
CA THR A 1039 48.85 -5.41 -2.48
C THR A 1039 49.93 -4.99 -1.49
N PHE A 1040 49.89 -3.75 -1.01
CA PHE A 1040 50.75 -3.26 0.08
C PHE A 1040 49.99 -3.34 1.40
N CYS A 1041 50.63 -3.84 2.45
CA CYS A 1041 50.04 -3.95 3.78
C CYS A 1041 51.03 -3.54 4.88
N ASN A 1042 50.56 -2.75 5.83
CA ASN A 1042 51.23 -2.42 7.08
C ASN A 1042 50.21 -2.38 8.21
N SER A 1043 50.42 -3.17 9.27
CA SER A 1043 49.61 -3.18 10.50
C SER A 1043 48.08 -3.23 10.28
N VAL A 1044 47.66 -4.14 9.40
CA VAL A 1044 46.25 -4.40 9.07
C VAL A 1044 45.87 -5.83 9.47
N LYS A 1045 44.66 -6.00 10.02
CA LYS A 1045 44.07 -7.30 10.37
C LYS A 1045 42.69 -7.44 9.77
N GLY A 1046 42.39 -8.64 9.28
CA GLY A 1046 41.12 -8.93 8.63
C GLY A 1046 41.21 -10.20 7.81
N PHE A 1047 40.29 -10.37 6.88
CA PHE A 1047 40.17 -11.59 6.08
C PHE A 1047 39.84 -11.31 4.62
N ALA A 1048 40.33 -12.19 3.76
CA ALA A 1048 40.08 -12.17 2.33
C ALA A 1048 39.45 -13.50 1.90
N TYR A 1049 38.38 -13.44 1.11
CA TYR A 1049 37.70 -14.63 0.58
C TYR A 1049 37.14 -14.37 -0.83
N GLY A 1050 36.76 -15.46 -1.52
CA GLY A 1050 36.39 -15.38 -2.94
C GLY A 1050 37.59 -15.13 -3.86
N TYR A 1051 37.33 -14.62 -5.06
CA TYR A 1051 38.40 -14.32 -6.03
C TYR A 1051 39.04 -12.97 -5.73
N VAL A 1052 40.28 -12.94 -5.23
CA VAL A 1052 41.00 -11.71 -4.86
C VAL A 1052 42.29 -11.57 -5.67
N GLN A 1053 42.31 -10.63 -6.61
CA GLN A 1053 43.45 -10.27 -7.46
C GLN A 1053 43.64 -8.74 -7.42
N PRO A 1054 44.84 -8.21 -7.08
CA PRO A 1054 46.01 -8.95 -6.62
C PRO A 1054 45.79 -9.64 -5.26
N PRO A 1055 46.51 -10.72 -4.96
CA PRO A 1055 46.37 -11.42 -3.69
C PRO A 1055 46.69 -10.48 -2.52
N ALA A 1056 45.97 -10.65 -1.41
CA ALA A 1056 46.10 -9.85 -0.19
C ALA A 1056 46.63 -10.72 0.95
N ASP A 1057 47.86 -11.24 0.82
CA ASP A 1057 48.47 -12.22 1.73
C ASP A 1057 48.59 -11.76 3.20
N CYS A 1058 48.43 -10.46 3.44
CA CYS A 1058 48.41 -9.87 4.78
C CYS A 1058 47.09 -10.07 5.53
N LEU A 1059 46.04 -10.52 4.85
CA LEU A 1059 44.74 -10.84 5.42
C LEU A 1059 44.59 -12.35 5.53
N MET A 1060 43.90 -12.83 6.57
CA MET A 1060 43.72 -14.27 6.75
C MET A 1060 42.82 -14.85 5.65
N PRO A 1061 43.21 -15.94 4.98
CA PRO A 1061 42.30 -16.69 4.13
C PRO A 1061 41.25 -17.40 4.99
N VAL A 1062 39.97 -17.34 4.58
CA VAL A 1062 38.88 -18.02 5.29
C VAL A 1062 38.75 -19.46 4.75
N ASN A 1063 38.81 -20.45 5.64
CA ASN A 1063 38.44 -21.84 5.32
C ASN A 1063 36.93 -22.04 5.46
N ASP A 1064 36.33 -22.97 4.71
CA ASP A 1064 34.89 -23.25 4.71
C ASP A 1064 34.28 -23.47 6.12
N SER A 1065 35.05 -24.00 7.08
CA SER A 1065 34.62 -24.22 8.47
C SER A 1065 34.52 -22.94 9.32
N LEU A 1066 35.15 -21.84 8.92
CA LEU A 1066 35.04 -20.54 9.58
C LEU A 1066 33.85 -19.75 9.05
N ILE A 1067 33.42 -20.00 7.81
CA ILE A 1067 32.27 -19.34 7.17
C ILE A 1067 30.97 -19.59 7.97
N GLU A 1068 30.75 -20.83 8.42
CA GLU A 1068 29.58 -21.18 9.27
C GLU A 1068 29.55 -20.45 10.62
N SER A 1069 30.72 -20.15 11.21
CA SER A 1069 30.80 -19.36 12.45
C SER A 1069 30.65 -17.85 12.20
N PHE A 1070 30.92 -17.39 10.98
CA PHE A 1070 30.73 -16.00 10.59
C PHE A 1070 29.31 -15.71 10.12
N GLU A 1071 28.55 -16.67 9.58
CA GLU A 1071 27.11 -16.48 9.28
C GLU A 1071 26.30 -16.11 10.55
N GLU A 1072 26.68 -16.62 11.73
CA GLU A 1072 26.09 -16.22 13.02
C GLU A 1072 26.47 -14.79 13.47
N ASP A 1073 27.64 -14.27 13.07
CA ASP A 1073 28.08 -12.89 13.38
C ASP A 1073 27.82 -11.89 12.22
N GLU A 1074 27.57 -12.36 11.00
CA GLU A 1074 26.98 -11.60 9.88
C GLU A 1074 25.56 -11.19 10.26
N PHE A 1075 24.86 -12.05 11.01
CA PHE A 1075 23.63 -11.72 11.74
C PHE A 1075 23.78 -10.58 12.75
N LYS A 1076 24.98 -10.24 13.25
CA LYS A 1076 25.24 -9.03 14.07
C LYS A 1076 25.78 -7.86 13.27
N PHE A 1077 26.48 -8.09 12.15
CA PHE A 1077 26.98 -7.03 11.27
C PHE A 1077 25.88 -6.44 10.37
N GLY A 1078 24.87 -7.23 10.00
CA GLY A 1078 23.65 -6.77 9.33
C GLY A 1078 22.86 -5.74 10.16
N TYR A 1079 22.93 -5.83 11.49
CA TYR A 1079 22.27 -4.89 12.42
C TYR A 1079 22.87 -3.47 12.43
N LEU A 1080 24.11 -3.27 11.98
CA LEU A 1080 24.78 -1.96 12.10
C LEU A 1080 24.68 -1.09 10.83
N ILE A 1081 24.27 -1.66 9.69
CA ILE A 1081 24.08 -0.93 8.44
C ILE A 1081 22.92 -1.56 7.66
N HIS A 1082 21.69 -1.14 7.98
CA HIS A 1082 20.50 -1.41 7.16
C HIS A 1082 20.73 -0.90 5.73
N SER A 1083 20.93 -1.82 4.80
CA SER A 1083 21.11 -1.57 3.38
C SER A 1083 19.83 -1.86 2.60
N GLU A 1084 18.83 -1.01 2.78
CA GLU A 1084 17.91 -0.64 1.71
C GLU A 1084 18.05 0.87 1.49
N LEU A 1085 18.07 1.30 0.23
CA LEU A 1085 18.43 2.64 -0.23
C LEU A 1085 17.21 3.39 -0.70
#